data_AF-A0AA88R7Y0-F1
#
_entry.id   AF-A0AA88R7Y0-F1
#
_cell.length_a   1.000
_cell.length_b   1.000
_cell.length_c   1.000
_cell.angle_alpha   90.00
_cell.angle_beta   90.00
_cell.angle_gamma   90.00
#
_symmetry.space_group_name_H-M   'P 1'
#
loop_
_entity.id
_entity.type
_entity.pdbx_description
1 polymer ?
#
loop_
_entity_poly.entity_id
_entity_poly.type
_entity_poly.pdbx_seq_one_letter_code
_entity_poly.pdbx_strand_id
1 'polypeptide(L)'
;LSLLSTLKNSNKLTIMANISASTSFVMFFMVLISSKLMHTCLSSSTCPPGYPEHAIPIYKEDIDMMQFAENLEHLEADFFLWSALGYGLDQVAPWLAMGGPPPIGAQKANLDALTQHIIEEFGYEEVGHLRALKTTVGGFPRPLLDLSAHNFAKLFDQAFGYPLVPPFDPYRDSLSYMLASYVIPYVGLVGYVGTNPNINGYITKRLLAGLLGVEAGQDAVIRSYLYERAKEVVHPYNHTVAEFTIRISELRNRLAMCGIKDEGIIVPLELGAENQTMTNVLSANYDSLSYRRTPQEILRIVYGTGNEHVPGGFYPHGGNGRIAREEISGKKYLGGEALGFLDIAADWIAYWFQFLEEVGGFKNANKGTTMANISASTSFVMLVMVLTSSKLMHTCFSSPTCPPGYPEHAIPIYKEDIDMMQFAENLEHLEADFFLWSALGYGLDQVAPWLAMGGPPPIGAQKANLDALTQHIIEEFGYEEVGHLRALKTTVGGFPRPLLDLSAHNFAKLFDQAFGYPLVPPFDPYRDSLSYMLASYVIPYVGLVGYVGTNPNINGYITKRLLAGLLGVESGQDAVIRSYLYERAKEVVHPYNHTVAEFTIRISELRNRLAMCGIKDEGIIVPLELGAENRTMTNVLSANYDSLSYRRTPQEILRIVYGTGDEHVPGGFYPHGGNGRIAREFLEKP
;
A
#
# COMPACT_ATOMS: atom_id res chain seq x y z
N LEU A 1 -44.55 44.26 -37.23
CA LEU A 1 -44.97 45.66 -37.49
C LEU A 1 -44.17 46.57 -36.58
N SER A 2 -43.25 47.35 -37.17
CA SER A 2 -42.63 48.59 -36.65
C SER A 2 -41.84 48.48 -35.32
N LEU A 3 -40.52 48.71 -35.24
CA LEU A 3 -39.73 49.78 -35.83
C LEU A 3 -38.27 49.34 -36.00
N LEU A 4 -37.80 49.47 -37.25
CA LEU A 4 -36.40 49.57 -37.65
C LEU A 4 -35.98 51.05 -37.57
N SER A 5 -34.77 51.31 -37.09
CA SER A 5 -33.87 52.29 -37.73
C SER A 5 -32.42 52.03 -37.25
N THR A 6 -31.57 51.35 -38.04
CA THR A 6 -30.70 51.89 -39.13
C THR A 6 -29.60 52.82 -38.62
N LEU A 7 -28.31 52.73 -38.98
CA LEU A 7 -27.63 52.16 -40.15
C LEU A 7 -26.10 52.19 -39.91
N LYS A 8 -25.41 51.12 -40.34
CA LYS A 8 -24.23 51.07 -41.27
C LYS A 8 -23.07 52.07 -41.07
N ASN A 9 -21.80 51.68 -41.17
CA ASN A 9 -21.08 50.99 -42.26
C ASN A 9 -19.61 50.80 -41.78
N SER A 10 -18.68 49.98 -42.28
CA SER A 10 -18.52 49.04 -43.42
C SER A 10 -17.09 48.45 -43.27
N ASN A 11 -16.80 47.18 -43.53
CA ASN A 11 -16.26 46.75 -44.84
C ASN A 11 -16.01 45.21 -44.93
N LYS A 12 -16.43 44.65 -46.07
CA LYS A 12 -15.88 43.57 -46.94
C LYS A 12 -15.31 42.28 -46.30
N LEU A 13 -15.86 41.07 -46.43
CA LEU A 13 -16.27 40.17 -47.54
C LEU A 13 -15.20 39.09 -47.92
N THR A 14 -15.62 37.82 -47.74
CA THR A 14 -15.24 36.55 -48.43
C THR A 14 -13.91 35.83 -48.13
N ILE A 15 -13.98 34.58 -47.62
CA ILE A 15 -13.70 33.29 -48.30
C ILE A 15 -13.84 32.11 -47.29
N MET A 16 -14.32 30.96 -47.78
CA MET A 16 -14.53 29.67 -47.10
C MET A 16 -13.28 29.08 -46.42
N ALA A 17 -13.47 28.34 -45.31
CA ALA A 17 -12.69 27.13 -45.01
C ALA A 17 -13.39 26.25 -43.95
N ASN A 18 -13.39 24.95 -44.21
CA ASN A 18 -13.76 23.86 -43.30
C ASN A 18 -13.08 23.97 -41.93
N ILE A 19 -13.81 23.67 -40.85
CA ILE A 19 -13.21 23.18 -39.61
C ILE A 19 -14.00 21.96 -39.13
N SER A 20 -13.30 20.83 -39.07
CA SER A 20 -13.72 19.58 -38.47
C SER A 20 -14.10 19.79 -37.01
N ALA A 21 -15.33 19.46 -36.64
CA ALA A 21 -15.74 19.40 -35.25
C ALA A 21 -15.03 18.21 -34.58
N SER A 22 -14.13 18.54 -33.65
CA SER A 22 -13.41 17.61 -32.80
C SER A 22 -14.37 16.84 -31.88
N THR A 23 -14.17 15.54 -31.80
CA THR A 23 -14.86 14.55 -30.95
C THR A 23 -14.87 14.88 -29.45
N SER A 24 -14.08 15.86 -28.98
CA SER A 24 -14.04 16.30 -27.58
C SER A 24 -15.30 17.03 -27.10
N PHE A 25 -16.10 17.62 -27.98
CA PHE A 25 -17.28 18.41 -27.55
C PHE A 25 -18.51 17.54 -27.25
N VAL A 26 -18.56 16.32 -27.79
CA VAL A 26 -19.70 15.39 -27.61
C VAL A 26 -19.59 14.63 -26.28
N MET A 27 -18.38 14.33 -25.80
CA MET A 27 -18.18 13.73 -24.47
C MET A 27 -18.62 14.65 -23.33
N PHE A 28 -18.37 15.97 -23.44
CA PHE A 28 -18.75 16.93 -22.41
C PHE A 28 -20.28 17.04 -22.24
N PHE A 29 -21.04 16.82 -23.32
CA PHE A 29 -22.50 16.93 -23.29
C PHE A 29 -23.20 15.66 -22.76
N MET A 30 -22.62 14.47 -22.93
CA MET A 30 -23.14 13.24 -22.34
C MET A 30 -22.92 13.21 -20.81
N VAL A 31 -21.78 13.69 -20.33
CA VAL A 31 -21.48 13.80 -18.88
C VAL A 31 -22.44 14.79 -18.17
N LEU A 32 -22.84 15.88 -18.85
CA LEU A 32 -23.78 16.87 -18.31
C LEU A 32 -25.25 16.40 -18.27
N ILE A 33 -25.63 15.39 -19.05
CA ILE A 33 -26.99 14.84 -19.04
C ILE A 33 -27.14 13.76 -17.94
N SER A 34 -26.04 13.09 -17.56
CA SER A 34 -26.00 12.19 -16.40
C SER A 34 -26.01 12.97 -15.07
N SER A 35 -25.40 14.15 -15.00
CA SER A 35 -25.33 14.94 -13.76
C SER A 35 -26.61 15.72 -13.43
N LYS A 36 -27.48 16.00 -14.41
CA LYS A 36 -28.75 16.72 -14.19
C LYS A 36 -29.94 15.84 -13.80
N LEU A 37 -29.77 14.52 -13.71
CA LEU A 37 -30.77 13.61 -13.18
C LEU A 37 -30.48 13.14 -11.72
N MET A 38 -29.60 13.85 -11.00
CA MET A 38 -29.24 13.56 -9.60
C MET A 38 -29.87 14.50 -8.56
N HIS A 39 -31.05 15.06 -8.85
CA HIS A 39 -31.87 15.71 -7.83
C HIS A 39 -33.31 15.20 -7.89
N THR A 40 -33.54 14.05 -7.24
CA THR A 40 -34.59 13.80 -6.24
C THR A 40 -34.81 12.30 -6.05
N CYS A 41 -33.98 11.68 -5.23
CA CYS A 41 -34.39 10.58 -4.34
C CYS A 41 -33.42 10.53 -3.16
N LEU A 42 -33.47 11.56 -2.31
CA LEU A 42 -33.03 11.43 -0.93
C LEU A 42 -34.06 10.54 -0.22
N SER A 43 -34.00 9.24 -0.51
CA SER A 43 -34.31 8.25 0.51
C SER A 43 -33.35 8.57 1.65
N SER A 44 -33.87 8.80 2.86
CA SER A 44 -33.05 8.93 4.05
C SER A 44 -32.39 7.56 4.32
N SER A 45 -31.38 7.22 3.54
CA SER A 45 -30.47 6.14 3.85
C SER A 45 -29.68 6.59 5.06
N THR A 46 -30.18 6.28 6.26
CA THR A 46 -29.43 6.45 7.49
C THR A 46 -28.28 5.46 7.43
N CYS A 47 -27.16 5.88 6.84
CA CYS A 47 -25.87 5.26 7.11
C CYS A 47 -25.77 5.11 8.63
N PRO A 48 -25.43 3.91 9.16
CA PRO A 48 -25.31 3.74 10.60
C PRO A 48 -24.41 4.86 11.16
N PRO A 49 -24.93 5.71 12.05
CA PRO A 49 -24.24 6.91 12.45
C PRO A 49 -23.09 6.54 13.37
N GLY A 50 -21.95 7.19 13.14
CA GLY A 50 -20.97 7.47 14.18
C GLY A 50 -20.11 6.32 14.68
N TYR A 51 -19.06 6.71 15.38
CA TYR A 51 -18.19 5.83 16.16
C TYR A 51 -19.00 5.24 17.34
N PRO A 52 -18.65 4.04 17.85
CA PRO A 52 -19.32 3.46 19.01
C PRO A 52 -19.26 4.44 20.19
N GLU A 53 -20.38 4.70 20.88
CA GLU A 53 -20.50 5.73 21.94
C GLU A 53 -19.47 5.57 23.07
N HIS A 54 -18.95 4.35 23.26
CA HIS A 54 -17.96 4.01 24.28
C HIS A 54 -16.52 3.86 23.76
N ALA A 55 -16.27 4.04 22.46
CA ALA A 55 -14.93 3.92 21.91
C ALA A 55 -14.10 5.18 22.19
N ILE A 56 -12.90 5.01 22.73
CA ILE A 56 -11.93 6.11 22.85
C ILE A 56 -11.47 6.50 21.44
N PRO A 57 -11.66 7.76 21.01
CA PRO A 57 -11.34 8.16 19.64
C PRO A 57 -9.84 8.07 19.33
N ILE A 58 -9.00 8.64 20.20
CA ILE A 58 -7.56 8.80 20.01
C ILE A 58 -6.87 8.60 21.36
N TYR A 59 -5.88 7.70 21.42
CA TYR A 59 -4.98 7.59 22.57
C TYR A 59 -3.73 8.44 22.35
N LYS A 60 -3.10 8.88 23.45
CA LYS A 60 -1.88 9.71 23.36
C LYS A 60 -0.73 8.92 22.70
N GLU A 61 -0.68 7.62 22.98
CA GLU A 61 0.32 6.70 22.45
C GLU A 61 0.19 6.49 20.94
N ASP A 62 -1.04 6.62 20.40
CA ASP A 62 -1.28 6.51 18.96
C ASP A 62 -0.70 7.71 18.19
N ILE A 63 -0.71 8.91 18.80
CA ILE A 63 -0.31 10.16 18.15
C ILE A 63 1.12 10.07 17.63
N ASP A 64 2.06 9.64 18.47
CA ASP A 64 3.48 9.57 18.10
C ASP A 64 3.73 8.58 16.95
N MET A 65 2.95 7.49 16.89
CA MET A 65 3.04 6.49 15.82
C MET A 65 2.42 6.99 14.50
N MET A 66 1.26 7.64 14.56
CA MET A 66 0.64 8.23 13.37
C MET A 66 1.47 9.40 12.82
N GLN A 67 2.03 10.23 13.70
CA GLN A 67 2.94 11.31 13.29
C GLN A 67 4.25 10.78 12.69
N PHE A 68 4.74 9.60 13.11
CA PHE A 68 5.91 9.03 12.46
C PHE A 68 5.69 8.81 10.96
N ALA A 69 4.50 8.35 10.57
CA ALA A 69 4.12 8.16 9.18
C ALA A 69 4.14 9.47 8.37
N GLU A 70 3.79 10.61 8.99
CA GLU A 70 3.83 11.94 8.35
C GLU A 70 5.17 12.28 7.71
N ASN A 71 6.29 11.69 8.18
CA ASN A 71 7.57 11.83 7.49
C ASN A 71 7.47 11.30 6.05
N LEU A 72 6.99 10.07 5.89
CA LEU A 72 6.85 9.40 4.60
C LEU A 72 5.85 10.16 3.73
N GLU A 73 4.68 10.52 4.24
CA GLU A 73 3.69 11.32 3.49
C GLU A 73 4.27 12.63 2.94
N HIS A 74 5.15 13.32 3.69
CA HIS A 74 5.84 14.51 3.19
C HIS A 74 6.83 14.18 2.05
N LEU A 75 7.55 13.06 2.17
CA LEU A 75 8.44 12.55 1.12
C LEU A 75 7.67 12.21 -0.15
N GLU A 76 6.57 11.48 -0.02
CA GLU A 76 5.67 11.04 -1.09
C GLU A 76 5.05 12.26 -1.79
N ALA A 77 4.45 13.18 -1.01
CA ALA A 77 3.79 14.38 -1.51
C ALA A 77 4.73 15.24 -2.36
N ASP A 78 5.90 15.60 -1.84
CA ASP A 78 6.83 16.42 -2.60
C ASP A 78 7.40 15.65 -3.80
N PHE A 79 7.69 14.36 -3.67
CA PHE A 79 8.24 13.59 -4.79
C PHE A 79 7.25 13.48 -5.95
N PHE A 80 5.98 13.14 -5.69
CA PHE A 80 4.96 13.01 -6.73
C PHE A 80 4.55 14.38 -7.31
N LEU A 81 4.27 15.38 -6.46
CA LEU A 81 3.89 16.72 -6.93
C LEU A 81 4.97 17.38 -7.79
N TRP A 82 6.23 17.36 -7.34
CA TRP A 82 7.32 17.92 -8.14
C TRP A 82 7.45 17.21 -9.48
N SER A 83 7.36 15.89 -9.49
CA SER A 83 7.58 15.10 -10.70
C SER A 83 6.48 15.30 -11.74
N ALA A 84 5.22 15.38 -11.32
CA ALA A 84 4.09 15.62 -12.22
C ALA A 84 3.95 17.10 -12.63
N LEU A 85 4.13 18.04 -11.69
CA LEU A 85 3.75 19.45 -11.88
C LEU A 85 4.95 20.37 -12.12
N GLY A 86 6.09 20.08 -11.48
CA GLY A 86 7.27 20.94 -11.41
C GLY A 86 7.26 21.91 -10.23
N TYR A 87 6.40 21.67 -9.24
CA TYR A 87 6.38 22.34 -7.95
C TYR A 87 5.73 21.42 -6.90
N GLY A 88 6.07 21.60 -5.63
CA GLY A 88 5.63 20.72 -4.56
C GLY A 88 4.62 21.33 -3.59
N LEU A 89 4.66 20.81 -2.36
CA LEU A 89 3.69 21.12 -1.30
C LEU A 89 3.65 22.63 -0.96
N ASP A 90 4.77 23.33 -1.08
CA ASP A 90 4.89 24.77 -0.83
C ASP A 90 3.98 25.64 -1.72
N GLN A 91 3.61 25.16 -2.91
CA GLN A 91 2.67 25.85 -3.80
C GLN A 91 1.26 25.26 -3.72
N VAL A 92 1.15 23.94 -3.61
CA VAL A 92 -0.14 23.24 -3.62
C VAL A 92 -0.91 23.47 -2.33
N ALA A 93 -0.25 23.29 -1.18
CA ALA A 93 -0.83 23.39 0.14
C ALA A 93 0.20 23.85 1.20
N PRO A 94 0.69 25.11 1.14
CA PRO A 94 1.78 25.59 2.00
C PRO A 94 1.51 25.47 3.51
N TRP A 95 0.23 25.46 3.93
CA TRP A 95 -0.13 25.28 5.32
C TRP A 95 0.15 23.86 5.85
N LEU A 96 0.28 22.86 4.98
CA LEU A 96 0.65 21.49 5.33
C LEU A 96 2.16 21.33 5.48
N ALA A 97 2.98 22.11 4.76
CA ALA A 97 4.43 22.15 5.00
C ALA A 97 4.77 22.68 6.40
N MET A 98 3.85 23.43 7.03
CA MET A 98 3.95 23.91 8.42
C MET A 98 5.24 24.69 8.71
N GLY A 99 5.73 25.44 7.72
CA GLY A 99 6.97 26.22 7.80
C GLY A 99 8.26 25.39 7.69
N GLY A 100 8.17 24.10 7.38
CA GLY A 100 9.31 23.26 7.07
C GLY A 100 10.00 23.66 5.75
N PRO A 101 11.32 23.40 5.62
CA PRO A 101 12.09 23.84 4.45
C PRO A 101 11.70 23.08 3.17
N PRO A 102 11.80 23.71 1.98
CA PRO A 102 11.56 23.04 0.69
C PRO A 102 12.53 21.88 0.44
N PRO A 103 12.14 20.87 -0.35
CA PRO A 103 13.00 19.75 -0.68
C PRO A 103 14.20 20.20 -1.53
N ILE A 104 15.33 19.52 -1.38
CA ILE A 104 16.53 19.72 -2.17
C ILE A 104 16.40 18.95 -3.48
N GLY A 105 16.67 19.61 -4.61
CA GLY A 105 16.93 18.95 -5.89
C GLY A 105 15.74 18.27 -6.56
N ALA A 106 14.53 18.42 -6.01
CA ALA A 106 13.29 17.96 -6.62
C ALA A 106 13.08 18.64 -7.98
N GLN A 107 12.63 17.88 -8.98
CA GLN A 107 12.51 18.34 -10.36
C GLN A 107 11.23 17.79 -11.00
N LYS A 108 10.78 18.47 -12.06
CA LYS A 108 9.76 17.92 -12.95
C LYS A 108 10.33 16.75 -13.73
N ALA A 109 9.70 15.59 -13.63
CA ALA A 109 10.05 14.42 -14.41
C ALA A 109 9.55 14.55 -15.84
N ASN A 110 10.28 13.98 -16.80
CA ASN A 110 9.84 13.86 -18.18
C ASN A 110 8.95 12.61 -18.34
N LEU A 111 7.71 12.72 -17.85
CA LEU A 111 6.73 11.64 -17.90
C LEU A 111 5.92 11.67 -19.20
N ASP A 112 5.53 10.50 -19.70
CA ASP A 112 4.46 10.41 -20.67
C ASP A 112 3.12 10.83 -20.06
N ALA A 113 2.11 11.11 -20.89
CA ALA A 113 0.85 11.68 -20.42
C ALA A 113 0.09 10.76 -19.46
N LEU A 114 0.13 9.44 -19.68
CA LEU A 114 -0.58 8.50 -18.82
C LEU A 114 0.09 8.47 -17.44
N THR A 115 1.40 8.27 -17.39
CA THR A 115 2.15 8.27 -16.14
C THR A 115 2.07 9.62 -15.43
N GLN A 116 2.14 10.74 -16.16
CA GLN A 116 2.01 12.06 -15.56
C GLN A 116 0.67 12.24 -14.82
N HIS A 117 -0.44 11.78 -15.41
CA HIS A 117 -1.75 11.90 -14.79
C HIS A 117 -1.91 11.01 -13.55
N ILE A 118 -1.37 9.79 -13.58
CA ILE A 118 -1.37 8.90 -12.40
C ILE A 118 -0.53 9.49 -11.27
N ILE A 119 0.66 10.01 -11.58
CA ILE A 119 1.55 10.60 -10.56
C ILE A 119 1.02 11.95 -10.05
N GLU A 120 0.26 12.67 -10.87
CA GLU A 120 -0.50 13.84 -10.43
C GLU A 120 -1.59 13.46 -9.42
N GLU A 121 -2.32 12.36 -9.65
CA GLU A 121 -3.27 11.79 -8.68
C GLU A 121 -2.58 11.50 -7.36
N PHE A 122 -1.51 10.72 -7.36
CA PHE A 122 -0.78 10.35 -6.14
C PHE A 122 -0.34 11.59 -5.37
N GLY A 123 0.26 12.57 -6.07
CA GLY A 123 0.69 13.81 -5.43
C GLY A 123 -0.43 14.59 -4.75
N TYR A 124 -1.65 14.57 -5.29
CA TYR A 124 -2.82 15.17 -4.63
C TYR A 124 -3.43 14.26 -3.55
N GLU A 125 -3.31 12.94 -3.68
CA GLU A 125 -3.70 12.00 -2.63
C GLU A 125 -2.90 12.25 -1.35
N GLU A 126 -1.59 12.41 -1.46
CA GLU A 126 -0.70 12.72 -0.34
C GLU A 126 -1.02 14.05 0.35
N VAL A 127 -1.54 15.03 -0.39
CA VAL A 127 -2.05 16.29 0.19
C VAL A 127 -3.27 16.00 1.08
N GLY A 128 -4.16 15.11 0.64
CA GLY A 128 -5.27 14.59 1.43
C GLY A 128 -4.79 13.84 2.68
N HIS A 129 -3.80 12.95 2.54
CA HIS A 129 -3.22 12.21 3.67
C HIS A 129 -2.62 13.12 4.74
N LEU A 130 -1.78 14.08 4.33
CA LEU A 130 -1.21 15.09 5.21
C LEU A 130 -2.29 15.93 5.90
N ARG A 131 -3.37 16.30 5.19
CA ARG A 131 -4.53 16.98 5.78
C ARG A 131 -5.22 16.10 6.81
N ALA A 132 -5.42 14.81 6.52
CA ALA A 132 -6.09 13.85 7.40
C ALA A 132 -5.32 13.64 8.71
N LEU A 133 -4.00 13.41 8.61
CA LEU A 133 -3.09 13.26 9.75
C LEU A 133 -3.09 14.52 10.61
N LYS A 134 -2.84 15.68 9.99
CA LYS A 134 -2.78 16.96 10.69
C LYS A 134 -4.09 17.27 11.42
N THR A 135 -5.23 17.00 10.79
CA THR A 135 -6.56 17.27 11.38
C THR A 135 -6.87 16.31 12.52
N THR A 136 -6.38 15.07 12.45
CA THR A 136 -6.74 14.02 13.42
C THR A 136 -5.79 13.97 14.61
N VAL A 137 -4.49 13.87 14.37
CA VAL A 137 -3.47 13.65 15.43
C VAL A 137 -2.56 14.85 15.64
N GLY A 138 -2.76 15.93 14.87
CA GLY A 138 -1.81 17.03 14.78
C GLY A 138 -0.61 16.67 13.91
N GLY A 139 0.02 17.66 13.30
CA GLY A 139 1.20 17.45 12.43
C GLY A 139 2.44 18.18 12.92
N PHE A 140 3.53 18.05 12.19
CA PHE A 140 4.78 18.78 12.41
C PHE A 140 5.28 19.49 11.15
N PRO A 141 6.20 20.48 11.27
CA PRO A 141 6.88 21.05 10.12
C PRO A 141 7.52 19.96 9.26
N ARG A 142 7.32 20.00 7.93
CA ARG A 142 7.98 19.10 6.97
C ARG A 142 9.48 18.99 7.28
N PRO A 143 10.08 17.78 7.37
CA PRO A 143 11.53 17.64 7.50
C PRO A 143 12.26 18.09 6.22
N LEU A 144 13.55 18.39 6.30
CA LEU A 144 14.33 18.65 5.08
C LEU A 144 14.48 17.35 4.30
N LEU A 145 13.99 17.35 3.06
CA LEU A 145 14.06 16.22 2.14
C LEU A 145 15.17 16.41 1.10
N ASP A 146 15.87 15.35 0.72
CA ASP A 146 16.78 15.34 -0.44
C ASP A 146 16.22 14.44 -1.55
N LEU A 147 15.55 15.08 -2.51
CA LEU A 147 14.96 14.46 -3.69
C LEU A 147 15.86 14.64 -4.92
N SER A 148 17.14 15.01 -4.74
CA SER A 148 18.02 15.23 -5.87
C SER A 148 18.29 13.94 -6.65
N ALA A 149 18.46 14.06 -7.98
CA ALA A 149 18.92 12.96 -8.82
C ALA A 149 20.23 12.34 -8.30
N HIS A 150 21.09 13.14 -7.65
CA HIS A 150 22.31 12.65 -7.01
C HIS A 150 22.05 11.73 -5.82
N ASN A 151 21.04 12.01 -5.00
CA ASN A 151 20.66 11.14 -3.88
C ASN A 151 20.09 9.80 -4.39
N PHE A 152 19.23 9.84 -5.41
CA PHE A 152 18.75 8.64 -6.09
C PHE A 152 19.91 7.85 -6.72
N ALA A 153 20.84 8.50 -7.44
CA ALA A 153 22.02 7.83 -7.99
C ALA A 153 22.80 7.03 -6.93
N LYS A 154 23.04 7.62 -5.74
CA LYS A 154 23.69 6.91 -4.63
C LYS A 154 22.91 5.69 -4.17
N LEU A 155 21.59 5.80 -4.04
CA LEU A 155 20.73 4.69 -3.63
C LEU A 155 20.84 3.53 -4.63
N PHE A 156 20.78 3.82 -5.92
CA PHE A 156 20.90 2.80 -6.96
C PHE A 156 22.32 2.23 -7.03
N ASP A 157 23.37 3.04 -6.89
CA ASP A 157 24.75 2.55 -6.80
C ASP A 157 24.92 1.55 -5.63
N GLN A 158 24.29 1.82 -4.49
CA GLN A 158 24.28 0.90 -3.34
C GLN A 158 23.45 -0.37 -3.59
N ALA A 159 22.36 -0.28 -4.37
CA ALA A 159 21.55 -1.42 -4.77
C ALA A 159 22.35 -2.39 -5.63
N PHE A 160 23.07 -1.86 -6.63
CA PHE A 160 23.90 -2.63 -7.54
C PHE A 160 25.25 -3.04 -6.94
N GLY A 161 25.73 -2.32 -5.93
CA GLY A 161 27.05 -2.54 -5.33
C GLY A 161 28.21 -1.94 -6.13
N TYR A 162 27.91 -1.11 -7.14
CA TYR A 162 28.88 -0.35 -7.92
C TYR A 162 28.21 0.88 -8.54
N PRO A 163 28.99 1.92 -8.89
CA PRO A 163 28.45 3.11 -9.56
C PRO A 163 27.87 2.79 -10.94
N LEU A 164 26.59 3.12 -11.15
CA LEU A 164 25.97 3.09 -12.47
C LEU A 164 26.53 4.22 -13.33
N VAL A 165 26.79 3.93 -14.61
CA VAL A 165 27.33 4.91 -15.57
C VAL A 165 26.39 5.01 -16.76
N PRO A 166 25.79 6.19 -17.02
CA PRO A 166 25.84 7.42 -16.22
C PRO A 166 25.10 7.28 -14.87
N PRO A 167 25.27 8.18 -13.89
CA PRO A 167 24.52 8.14 -12.64
C PRO A 167 23.00 8.02 -12.90
N PHE A 168 22.30 7.21 -12.09
CA PHE A 168 20.86 7.03 -12.23
C PHE A 168 20.11 8.35 -12.01
N ASP A 169 19.20 8.67 -12.93
CA ASP A 169 18.39 9.89 -12.87
C ASP A 169 16.91 9.52 -12.87
N PRO A 170 16.18 9.73 -11.75
CA PRO A 170 14.77 9.39 -11.67
C PRO A 170 13.89 10.30 -12.55
N TYR A 171 14.36 11.47 -12.97
CA TYR A 171 13.54 12.48 -13.65
C TYR A 171 13.59 12.36 -15.19
N ARG A 172 14.39 11.42 -15.70
CA ARG A 172 14.74 11.31 -17.13
C ARG A 172 13.57 10.87 -18.02
N ASP A 173 12.81 9.89 -17.60
CA ASP A 173 11.70 9.27 -18.33
C ASP A 173 10.76 8.52 -17.37
N SER A 174 9.57 8.12 -17.84
CA SER A 174 8.59 7.38 -17.05
C SER A 174 9.16 6.10 -16.43
N LEU A 175 9.97 5.32 -17.16
CA LEU A 175 10.48 4.05 -16.65
C LEU A 175 11.47 4.26 -15.49
N SER A 176 12.38 5.21 -15.66
CA SER A 176 13.35 5.59 -14.62
C SER A 176 12.65 6.18 -13.41
N TYR A 177 11.58 6.96 -13.64
CA TYR A 177 10.74 7.48 -12.57
C TYR A 177 10.05 6.37 -11.80
N MET A 178 9.38 5.44 -12.48
CA MET A 178 8.66 4.33 -11.84
C MET A 178 9.61 3.38 -11.07
N LEU A 179 10.82 3.16 -11.57
CA LEU A 179 11.87 2.44 -10.83
C LEU A 179 12.32 3.18 -9.57
N ALA A 180 12.35 4.51 -9.59
CA ALA A 180 12.63 5.31 -8.40
C ALA A 180 11.46 5.29 -7.41
N SER A 181 10.23 5.42 -7.91
CA SER A 181 9.00 5.36 -7.10
C SER A 181 8.82 4.01 -6.44
N TYR A 182 9.26 2.90 -7.05
CA TYR A 182 9.24 1.55 -6.44
C TYR A 182 9.86 1.49 -5.03
N VAL A 183 10.75 2.43 -4.69
CA VAL A 183 11.39 2.53 -3.38
C VAL A 183 10.43 3.05 -2.30
N ILE A 184 9.53 3.98 -2.62
CA ILE A 184 8.92 4.91 -1.67
C ILE A 184 7.60 4.38 -1.08
N PRO A 185 6.47 4.21 -1.82
CA PRO A 185 5.18 3.84 -1.23
C PRO A 185 5.20 2.50 -0.49
N TYR A 186 5.98 1.53 -0.99
CA TYR A 186 6.17 0.25 -0.29
C TYR A 186 6.65 0.42 1.16
N VAL A 187 7.49 1.42 1.44
CA VAL A 187 7.99 1.69 2.80
C VAL A 187 6.90 2.29 3.69
N GLY A 188 6.04 3.15 3.14
CA GLY A 188 4.81 3.67 3.77
C GLY A 188 3.84 2.55 4.13
N LEU A 189 3.43 1.78 3.11
CA LEU A 189 2.60 0.58 3.22
C LEU A 189 3.01 -0.33 4.38
N VAL A 190 4.24 -0.89 4.34
CA VAL A 190 4.67 -1.85 5.36
C VAL A 190 4.87 -1.19 6.74
N GLY A 191 5.02 0.14 6.78
CA GLY A 191 5.00 0.93 8.00
C GLY A 191 3.62 1.02 8.62
N TYR A 192 2.58 1.23 7.82
CA TYR A 192 1.20 1.18 8.31
C TYR A 192 0.79 -0.22 8.76
N VAL A 193 1.18 -1.27 8.04
CA VAL A 193 0.99 -2.67 8.49
C VAL A 193 1.69 -2.92 9.82
N GLY A 194 2.92 -2.41 9.99
CA GLY A 194 3.68 -2.50 11.24
C GLY A 194 3.10 -1.69 12.40
N THR A 195 2.45 -0.58 12.09
CA THR A 195 1.87 0.35 13.07
C THR A 195 0.49 -0.12 13.56
N ASN A 196 -0.34 -0.68 12.67
CA ASN A 196 -1.71 -1.12 12.95
C ASN A 196 -1.88 -1.89 14.28
N PRO A 197 -1.11 -2.96 14.58
CA PRO A 197 -1.32 -3.73 15.80
C PRO A 197 -0.98 -2.97 17.08
N ASN A 198 -0.32 -1.81 16.98
CA ASN A 198 0.05 -0.96 18.12
C ASN A 198 -0.92 0.22 18.35
N ILE A 199 -1.85 0.48 17.43
CA ILE A 199 -2.85 1.55 17.56
C ILE A 199 -4.10 1.03 18.26
N ASN A 200 -4.68 1.85 19.15
CA ASN A 200 -5.84 1.44 19.96
C ASN A 200 -7.09 2.29 19.72
N GLY A 201 -6.94 3.58 19.40
CA GLY A 201 -8.05 4.51 19.24
C GLY A 201 -8.92 4.17 18.03
N TYR A 202 -10.23 4.37 18.14
CA TYR A 202 -11.14 4.06 17.05
C TYR A 202 -10.88 4.94 15.82
N ILE A 203 -10.68 6.25 16.02
CA ILE A 203 -10.46 7.20 14.93
C ILE A 203 -9.04 7.04 14.35
N THR A 204 -8.03 6.75 15.18
CA THR A 204 -6.66 6.48 14.72
C THR A 204 -6.56 5.18 13.93
N LYS A 205 -7.20 4.09 14.38
CA LYS A 205 -7.32 2.84 13.61
C LYS A 205 -8.02 3.07 12.26
N ARG A 206 -9.13 3.83 12.27
CA ARG A 206 -9.85 4.18 11.04
C ARG A 206 -8.98 4.98 10.07
N LEU A 207 -8.27 5.99 10.57
CA LEU A 207 -7.35 6.80 9.77
C LEU A 207 -6.24 5.93 9.17
N LEU A 208 -5.58 5.13 10.01
CA LEU A 208 -4.51 4.24 9.58
C LEU A 208 -4.97 3.26 8.50
N ALA A 209 -6.13 2.62 8.66
CA ALA A 209 -6.65 1.68 7.66
C ALA A 209 -6.99 2.38 6.33
N GLY A 210 -7.50 3.61 6.40
CA GLY A 210 -7.79 4.42 5.21
C GLY A 210 -6.53 4.78 4.42
N LEU A 211 -5.46 5.18 5.12
CA LEU A 211 -4.15 5.48 4.54
C LEU A 211 -3.51 4.21 3.96
N LEU A 212 -3.46 3.13 4.76
CA LEU A 212 -2.91 1.84 4.36
C LEU A 212 -3.48 1.32 3.03
N GLY A 213 -4.80 1.46 2.81
CA GLY A 213 -5.41 1.02 1.55
C GLY A 213 -4.93 1.81 0.33
N VAL A 214 -4.72 3.12 0.47
CA VAL A 214 -4.23 3.96 -0.65
C VAL A 214 -2.75 3.72 -0.90
N GLU A 215 -1.92 3.70 0.15
CA GLU A 215 -0.48 3.38 0.04
C GLU A 215 -0.23 2.02 -0.63
N ALA A 216 -1.02 1.01 -0.24
CA ALA A 216 -0.98 -0.30 -0.86
C ALA A 216 -1.32 -0.24 -2.35
N GLY A 217 -2.34 0.54 -2.70
CA GLY A 217 -2.77 0.73 -4.07
C GLY A 217 -1.70 1.43 -4.91
N GLN A 218 -1.09 2.50 -4.39
CA GLN A 218 -0.04 3.23 -5.11
C GLN A 218 1.18 2.34 -5.40
N ASP A 219 1.62 1.55 -4.40
CA ASP A 219 2.66 0.54 -4.59
C ASP A 219 2.29 -0.45 -5.69
N ALA A 220 1.06 -1.00 -5.66
CA ALA A 220 0.60 -1.98 -6.64
C ALA A 220 0.47 -1.41 -8.07
N VAL A 221 0.05 -0.15 -8.23
CA VAL A 221 0.07 0.53 -9.55
C VAL A 221 1.50 0.64 -10.08
N ILE A 222 2.47 0.97 -9.22
CA ILE A 222 3.88 1.04 -9.62
C ILE A 222 4.41 -0.34 -9.98
N ARG A 223 4.15 -1.35 -9.14
CA ARG A 223 4.63 -2.72 -9.34
C ARG A 223 4.04 -3.35 -10.60
N SER A 224 2.75 -3.15 -10.87
CA SER A 224 2.10 -3.65 -12.10
C SER A 224 2.66 -3.00 -13.37
N TYR A 225 2.86 -1.67 -13.37
CA TYR A 225 3.52 -0.97 -14.48
C TYR A 225 4.90 -1.57 -14.81
N LEU A 226 5.70 -1.84 -13.77
CA LEU A 226 7.03 -2.43 -13.91
C LEU A 226 6.96 -3.91 -14.31
N TYR A 227 5.98 -4.66 -13.83
CA TYR A 227 5.81 -6.08 -14.14
C TYR A 227 5.57 -6.32 -15.62
N GLU A 228 4.71 -5.53 -16.25
CA GLU A 228 4.49 -5.58 -17.71
C GLU A 228 5.78 -5.37 -18.51
N ARG A 229 6.73 -4.64 -17.92
CA ARG A 229 8.02 -4.27 -18.51
C ARG A 229 9.18 -5.07 -17.92
N ALA A 230 8.91 -6.15 -17.16
CA ALA A 230 9.93 -6.89 -16.42
C ALA A 230 11.14 -7.35 -17.27
N LYS A 231 10.90 -7.66 -18.55
CA LYS A 231 11.93 -8.09 -19.52
C LYS A 231 12.59 -6.95 -20.31
N GLU A 232 12.08 -5.73 -20.20
CA GLU A 232 12.65 -4.55 -20.86
C GLU A 232 14.01 -4.23 -20.25
N VAL A 233 14.99 -3.89 -21.10
CA VAL A 233 16.31 -3.44 -20.67
C VAL A 233 16.25 -1.95 -20.37
N VAL A 234 16.59 -1.57 -19.14
CA VAL A 234 16.65 -0.18 -18.70
C VAL A 234 17.90 0.47 -19.31
N HIS A 235 17.72 1.16 -20.43
CA HIS A 235 18.83 1.88 -21.06
C HIS A 235 19.31 3.04 -20.18
N PRO A 236 20.63 3.29 -20.08
CA PRO A 236 21.75 2.59 -20.74
C PRO A 236 22.40 1.46 -19.91
N TYR A 237 21.77 0.98 -18.83
CA TYR A 237 22.39 0.16 -17.78
C TYR A 237 22.57 -1.33 -18.11
N ASN A 238 22.07 -1.83 -19.24
CA ASN A 238 22.12 -3.24 -19.63
C ASN A 238 21.61 -4.22 -18.55
N HIS A 239 20.65 -3.76 -17.75
CA HIS A 239 19.91 -4.55 -16.76
C HIS A 239 18.43 -4.48 -17.07
N THR A 240 17.70 -5.54 -16.77
CA THR A 240 16.24 -5.54 -16.99
C THR A 240 15.51 -4.81 -15.86
N VAL A 241 14.26 -4.42 -16.11
CA VAL A 241 13.39 -3.86 -15.06
C VAL A 241 13.27 -4.82 -13.88
N ALA A 242 13.10 -6.13 -14.12
CA ALA A 242 13.07 -7.13 -13.06
C ALA A 242 14.36 -7.12 -12.21
N GLU A 243 15.53 -7.07 -12.85
CA GLU A 243 16.81 -6.99 -12.14
C GLU A 243 16.90 -5.74 -11.27
N PHE A 244 16.47 -4.57 -11.76
CA PHE A 244 16.42 -3.35 -10.97
C PHE A 244 15.55 -3.52 -9.72
N THR A 245 14.33 -4.03 -9.86
CA THR A 245 13.43 -4.23 -8.71
C THR A 245 14.00 -5.22 -7.69
N ILE A 246 14.63 -6.31 -8.15
CA ILE A 246 15.31 -7.27 -7.27
C ILE A 246 16.43 -6.59 -6.49
N ARG A 247 17.30 -5.79 -7.14
CA ARG A 247 18.40 -5.08 -6.47
C ARG A 247 17.91 -4.07 -5.44
N ILE A 248 16.83 -3.35 -5.76
CA ILE A 248 16.23 -2.37 -4.84
C ILE A 248 15.66 -3.10 -3.61
N SER A 249 14.92 -4.19 -3.81
CA SER A 249 14.37 -4.99 -2.71
C SER A 249 15.46 -5.61 -1.83
N GLU A 250 16.53 -6.15 -2.44
CA GLU A 250 17.72 -6.63 -1.73
C GLU A 250 18.38 -5.53 -0.88
N LEU A 251 18.47 -4.31 -1.40
CA LEU A 251 19.01 -3.17 -0.65
C LEU A 251 18.12 -2.82 0.55
N ARG A 252 16.80 -2.71 0.36
CA ARG A 252 15.88 -2.38 1.46
C ARG A 252 15.92 -3.43 2.57
N ASN A 253 15.98 -4.71 2.22
CA ASN A 253 16.15 -5.78 3.21
C ASN A 253 17.50 -5.69 3.97
N ARG A 254 18.59 -5.40 3.24
CA ARG A 254 19.93 -5.22 3.83
C ARG A 254 19.98 -4.05 4.80
N LEU A 255 19.40 -2.90 4.43
CA LEU A 255 19.35 -1.69 5.25
C LEU A 255 18.41 -1.87 6.46
N ALA A 256 17.23 -2.47 6.24
CA ALA A 256 16.25 -2.72 7.31
C ALA A 256 16.83 -3.60 8.41
N MET A 257 17.77 -4.48 8.06
CA MET A 257 18.48 -5.32 9.02
C MET A 257 17.51 -6.28 9.73
N CYS A 258 16.44 -6.75 9.07
CA CYS A 258 15.47 -7.66 9.68
C CYS A 258 14.75 -8.58 8.68
N GLY A 259 15.49 -9.59 8.19
CA GLY A 259 14.96 -10.63 7.31
C GLY A 259 14.57 -10.14 5.91
N ILE A 260 13.88 -11.00 5.16
CA ILE A 260 13.31 -10.69 3.84
C ILE A 260 11.89 -10.22 4.06
N LYS A 261 11.62 -8.97 3.70
CA LYS A 261 10.32 -8.29 3.86
C LYS A 261 9.98 -7.43 2.66
N ASP A 262 10.50 -7.83 1.51
CA ASP A 262 10.45 -7.10 0.25
C ASP A 262 11.10 -7.92 -0.84
N GLU A 263 10.40 -8.05 -1.95
CA GLU A 263 10.78 -8.90 -3.05
C GLU A 263 10.50 -8.18 -4.38
N GLY A 264 11.36 -8.43 -5.37
CA GLY A 264 11.21 -7.89 -6.72
C GLY A 264 9.92 -8.36 -7.39
N ILE A 265 9.56 -7.76 -8.52
CA ILE A 265 8.32 -8.09 -9.26
C ILE A 265 8.33 -9.50 -9.90
N ILE A 266 9.48 -10.18 -9.86
CA ILE A 266 9.66 -11.57 -10.24
C ILE A 266 10.47 -12.25 -9.14
N VAL A 267 10.04 -13.44 -8.74
CA VAL A 267 10.70 -14.24 -7.71
C VAL A 267 10.97 -15.67 -8.20
N PRO A 268 11.92 -16.40 -7.59
CA PRO A 268 11.99 -17.85 -7.72
C PRO A 268 10.67 -18.50 -7.34
N LEU A 269 10.35 -19.63 -7.97
CA LEU A 269 9.09 -20.35 -7.78
C LEU A 269 8.81 -20.67 -6.31
N GLU A 270 9.85 -20.92 -5.51
CA GLU A 270 9.75 -21.28 -4.09
C GLU A 270 9.42 -20.09 -3.17
N LEU A 271 9.42 -18.87 -3.69
CA LEU A 271 9.05 -17.66 -2.95
C LEU A 271 7.70 -17.09 -3.40
N GLY A 272 7.24 -17.40 -4.62
CA GLY A 272 5.94 -16.93 -5.07
C GLY A 272 4.78 -17.63 -4.35
N ALA A 273 3.59 -17.05 -4.48
CA ALA A 273 2.39 -17.52 -3.79
C ALA A 273 2.15 -19.03 -4.00
N GLU A 274 1.88 -19.72 -2.88
CA GLU A 274 1.72 -21.18 -2.78
C GLU A 274 2.87 -22.03 -3.38
N ASN A 275 4.04 -21.42 -3.63
CA ASN A 275 5.16 -22.00 -4.38
C ASN A 275 4.76 -22.46 -5.79
N GLN A 276 3.81 -21.78 -6.43
CA GLN A 276 3.24 -22.15 -7.73
C GLN A 276 3.46 -21.11 -8.82
N THR A 277 3.81 -19.87 -8.47
CA THR A 277 4.02 -18.78 -9.43
C THR A 277 5.38 -18.10 -9.24
N MET A 278 5.89 -17.49 -10.31
CA MET A 278 7.06 -16.58 -10.26
C MET A 278 6.65 -15.11 -10.34
N THR A 279 5.37 -14.86 -10.61
CA THR A 279 4.74 -13.54 -10.63
C THR A 279 4.66 -13.04 -9.19
N ASN A 280 5.05 -11.78 -8.99
CA ASN A 280 5.08 -11.15 -7.67
C ASN A 280 4.72 -9.66 -7.80
N VAL A 281 3.60 -9.38 -8.47
CA VAL A 281 3.05 -8.03 -8.59
C VAL A 281 2.75 -7.45 -7.21
N LEU A 282 2.36 -8.26 -6.23
CA LEU A 282 2.15 -7.86 -4.85
C LEU A 282 3.14 -8.59 -3.94
N SER A 283 4.01 -7.85 -3.24
CA SER A 283 5.00 -8.48 -2.36
C SER A 283 4.39 -8.82 -1.00
N ALA A 284 4.21 -10.11 -0.75
CA ALA A 284 3.60 -10.63 0.46
C ALA A 284 4.41 -11.80 1.07
N ASN A 285 4.10 -12.15 2.32
CA ASN A 285 4.75 -13.27 3.00
C ASN A 285 4.14 -14.63 2.60
N TYR A 286 4.59 -15.71 3.25
CA TYR A 286 4.10 -17.07 2.96
C TYR A 286 2.57 -17.23 3.04
N ASP A 287 1.88 -16.53 3.94
CA ASP A 287 0.42 -16.55 4.04
C ASP A 287 -0.24 -15.46 3.18
N SER A 288 0.50 -14.93 2.21
CA SER A 288 0.11 -13.85 1.31
C SER A 288 -0.34 -12.59 2.05
N LEU A 289 0.25 -12.32 3.21
CA LEU A 289 0.00 -11.07 3.94
C LEU A 289 1.11 -10.06 3.67
N SER A 290 0.75 -8.79 3.48
CA SER A 290 1.75 -7.71 3.36
C SER A 290 2.74 -7.73 4.53
N TYR A 291 4.00 -7.45 4.22
CA TYR A 291 5.04 -7.39 5.23
C TYR A 291 4.86 -6.20 6.18
N ARG A 292 5.58 -6.24 7.30
CA ARG A 292 5.57 -5.18 8.30
C ARG A 292 6.98 -4.72 8.66
N ARG A 293 7.17 -3.41 8.82
CA ARG A 293 8.42 -2.83 9.32
C ARG A 293 8.16 -1.94 10.54
N THR A 294 9.12 -1.92 11.47
CA THR A 294 9.11 -0.97 12.58
C THR A 294 9.63 0.40 12.13
N PRO A 295 9.40 1.46 12.92
CA PRO A 295 9.99 2.77 12.66
C PRO A 295 11.52 2.73 12.47
N GLN A 296 12.25 1.91 13.24
CA GLN A 296 13.70 1.79 13.10
C GLN A 296 14.09 1.17 11.75
N GLU A 297 13.41 0.10 11.33
CA GLU A 297 13.64 -0.49 10.01
C GLU A 297 13.41 0.54 8.90
N ILE A 298 12.34 1.34 9.01
CA ILE A 298 12.02 2.41 8.07
C ILE A 298 13.11 3.48 8.05
N LEU A 299 13.50 4.00 9.22
CA LEU A 299 14.55 5.03 9.32
C LEU A 299 15.87 4.57 8.71
N ARG A 300 16.29 3.33 8.96
CA ARG A 300 17.50 2.75 8.33
C ARG A 300 17.43 2.74 6.81
N ILE A 301 16.26 2.43 6.25
CA ILE A 301 16.02 2.44 4.80
C ILE A 301 16.05 3.86 4.26
N VAL A 302 15.22 4.76 4.80
CA VAL A 302 15.06 6.11 4.23
C VAL A 302 16.26 7.02 4.47
N TYR A 303 17.08 6.71 5.48
CA TYR A 303 18.38 7.35 5.66
C TYR A 303 19.46 6.77 4.73
N GLY A 304 19.24 5.58 4.15
CA GLY A 304 20.22 4.93 3.28
C GLY A 304 21.53 4.54 3.97
N THR A 305 21.53 4.50 5.31
CA THR A 305 22.74 4.25 6.14
C THR A 305 22.75 2.87 6.78
N GLY A 306 21.60 2.20 6.87
CA GLY A 306 21.46 0.99 7.68
C GLY A 306 21.50 1.27 9.18
N ASN A 307 21.43 2.53 9.61
CA ASN A 307 21.46 2.93 11.01
C ASN A 307 20.43 4.04 11.29
N GLU A 308 19.41 3.73 12.09
CA GLU A 308 18.31 4.61 12.48
C GLU A 308 18.76 5.85 13.26
N HIS A 309 19.98 5.85 13.79
CA HIS A 309 20.57 6.97 14.53
C HIS A 309 21.42 7.90 13.64
N VAL A 310 21.64 7.54 12.36
CA VAL A 310 22.48 8.30 11.44
C VAL A 310 21.65 8.78 10.25
N PRO A 311 21.17 10.04 10.29
CA PRO A 311 20.50 10.68 9.17
C PRO A 311 21.30 10.65 7.86
N GLY A 312 20.58 10.66 6.74
CA GLY A 312 21.14 10.56 5.40
C GLY A 312 20.03 10.37 4.37
N GLY A 313 20.40 9.96 3.16
CA GLY A 313 19.44 9.57 2.13
C GLY A 313 18.39 10.65 1.89
N PHE A 314 17.12 10.27 1.94
CA PHE A 314 16.00 11.18 1.75
C PHE A 314 15.82 12.20 2.88
N TYR A 315 16.43 11.97 4.05
CA TYR A 315 16.32 12.83 5.24
C TYR A 315 17.71 13.22 5.75
N PRO A 316 18.43 14.14 5.07
CA PRO A 316 19.81 14.50 5.43
C PRO A 316 19.96 15.02 6.87
N HIS A 317 18.92 15.61 7.45
CA HIS A 317 18.89 16.06 8.85
C HIS A 317 18.01 15.19 9.76
N GLY A 318 17.48 14.10 9.23
CA GLY A 318 16.63 13.14 9.93
C GLY A 318 15.16 13.49 9.87
N GLY A 319 14.33 12.50 10.20
CA GLY A 319 12.88 12.66 10.32
C GLY A 319 12.49 13.54 11.50
N ASN A 320 11.28 14.08 11.43
CA ASN A 320 10.62 14.84 12.49
C ASN A 320 9.63 13.95 13.28
N GLY A 321 9.01 14.54 14.29
CA GLY A 321 8.18 13.81 15.25
C GLY A 321 9.00 13.17 16.38
N ARG A 322 8.31 12.76 17.45
CA ARG A 322 8.97 12.27 18.66
C ARG A 322 9.81 11.01 18.39
N ILE A 323 9.24 10.03 17.70
CA ILE A 323 9.90 8.75 17.41
C ILE A 323 11.21 8.96 16.65
N ALA A 324 11.18 9.68 15.52
CA ALA A 324 12.40 9.90 14.72
C ALA A 324 13.46 10.73 15.46
N ARG A 325 13.06 11.74 16.23
CA ARG A 325 14.01 12.57 17.01
C ARG A 325 14.64 11.80 18.17
N GLU A 326 13.89 10.95 18.85
CA GLU A 326 14.41 10.12 19.95
C GLU A 326 15.53 9.19 19.45
N GLU A 327 15.38 8.61 18.25
CA GLU A 327 16.42 7.78 17.65
C GLU A 327 17.71 8.58 17.37
N ILE A 328 17.63 9.79 16.80
CA ILE A 328 18.83 10.61 16.51
C ILE A 328 19.51 11.09 17.81
N SER A 329 18.72 11.48 18.81
CA SER A 329 19.26 12.06 20.05
C SER A 329 19.91 11.04 20.99
N GLY A 330 19.71 9.74 20.74
CA GLY A 330 19.94 8.66 21.70
C GLY A 330 18.95 8.78 22.87
N LYS A 331 18.46 7.65 23.41
CA LYS A 331 17.51 7.68 24.53
C LYS A 331 18.11 8.36 25.76
N LYS A 332 17.91 9.67 25.93
CA LYS A 332 18.09 10.34 27.22
C LYS A 332 16.89 10.01 28.09
N TYR A 333 16.97 8.88 28.79
CA TYR A 333 16.04 8.60 29.87
C TYR A 333 16.18 9.69 30.94
N LEU A 334 15.04 10.27 31.34
CA LEU A 334 14.95 11.27 32.40
C LEU A 334 15.30 10.62 33.75
N GLY A 335 16.53 10.84 34.18
CA GLY A 335 17.07 10.40 35.47
C GLY A 335 18.55 10.07 35.29
N GLY A 336 19.42 10.97 35.73
CA GLY A 336 20.86 10.98 35.43
C GLY A 336 21.59 9.64 35.60
N GLU A 337 22.57 9.47 34.71
CA GLU A 337 23.69 8.51 34.71
C GLU A 337 23.34 7.02 34.63
N ALA A 338 23.45 6.46 33.42
CA ALA A 338 23.73 5.04 33.23
C ALA A 338 24.89 4.89 32.22
N LEU A 339 25.95 4.23 32.68
CA LEU A 339 27.24 4.04 32.01
C LEU A 339 27.09 3.49 30.58
N GLY A 340 27.71 4.17 29.61
CA GLY A 340 27.93 3.65 28.28
C GLY A 340 29.02 2.58 28.25
N PHE A 341 29.11 1.81 27.16
CA PHE A 341 30.16 0.81 26.95
C PHE A 341 31.58 1.41 27.07
N LEU A 342 31.73 2.69 26.73
CA LEU A 342 32.95 3.46 26.92
C LEU A 342 33.25 3.72 28.40
N ASP A 343 32.22 3.96 29.22
CA ASP A 343 32.37 4.16 30.67
C ASP A 343 32.68 2.83 31.36
N ILE A 344 32.06 1.71 30.94
CA ILE A 344 32.40 0.36 31.42
C ILE A 344 33.83 0.00 31.02
N ALA A 345 34.25 0.28 29.78
CA ALA A 345 35.61 0.02 29.32
C ALA A 345 36.64 0.91 30.00
N ALA A 346 36.32 2.19 30.23
CA ALA A 346 37.19 3.14 30.94
C ALA A 346 37.32 2.77 32.42
N ASP A 347 36.23 2.38 33.09
CA ASP A 347 36.26 1.88 34.46
C ASP A 347 37.04 0.56 34.55
N TRP A 348 36.88 -0.35 33.59
CA TRP A 348 37.68 -1.59 33.57
C TRP A 348 39.17 -1.32 33.36
N ILE A 349 39.53 -0.40 32.48
CA ILE A 349 40.93 0.02 32.25
C ILE A 349 41.50 0.71 33.50
N ALA A 350 40.72 1.57 34.16
CA ALA A 350 41.12 2.23 35.41
C ALA A 350 41.30 1.24 36.57
N TYR A 351 40.40 0.25 36.69
CA TYR A 351 40.46 -0.81 37.70
C TYR A 351 41.69 -1.72 37.52
N TRP A 352 42.05 -2.03 36.27
CA TRP A 352 43.26 -2.79 35.94
C TRP A 352 44.55 -1.98 36.13
N PHE A 353 44.51 -0.66 35.94
CA PHE A 353 45.64 0.23 36.24
C PHE A 353 45.95 0.28 37.75
N GLN A 354 44.93 0.33 38.60
CA GLN A 354 45.10 0.24 40.06
C GLN A 354 45.65 -1.13 40.50
N PHE A 355 45.18 -2.22 39.88
CA PHE A 355 45.67 -3.55 40.18
C PHE A 355 47.14 -3.76 39.77
N LEU A 356 47.58 -3.13 38.67
CA LEU A 356 48.98 -3.16 38.23
C LEU A 356 49.91 -2.35 39.15
N GLU A 357 49.44 -1.27 39.76
CA GLU A 357 50.21 -0.51 40.75
C GLU A 357 50.39 -1.27 42.08
N GLU A 358 49.36 -2.02 42.53
CA GLU A 358 49.43 -2.82 43.76
C GLU A 358 50.20 -4.14 43.60
N VAL A 359 50.08 -4.83 42.47
CA VAL A 359 50.79 -6.10 42.21
C VAL A 359 52.21 -5.86 41.69
N GLY A 360 52.48 -4.71 41.07
CA GLY A 360 53.79 -4.32 40.54
C GLY A 360 54.76 -3.72 41.56
N GLY A 361 54.32 -3.44 42.80
CA GLY A 361 55.21 -3.05 43.89
C GLY A 361 56.01 -1.77 43.64
N PHE A 362 55.45 -0.76 42.96
CA PHE A 362 56.12 0.54 42.79
C PHE A 362 55.74 1.52 43.91
N LYS A 363 56.17 1.22 45.14
CA LYS A 363 56.34 2.22 46.20
C LYS A 363 57.83 2.41 46.47
N ASN A 364 58.35 3.57 46.05
CA ASN A 364 59.67 4.12 46.38
C ASN A 364 60.89 3.24 46.05
N ALA A 365 61.53 3.50 44.90
CA ALA A 365 62.96 3.23 44.74
C ALA A 365 63.65 4.43 44.07
N ASN A 366 64.38 5.17 44.90
CA ASN A 366 65.33 6.20 44.51
C ASN A 366 66.66 5.53 44.15
N LYS A 367 67.33 6.02 43.10
CA LYS A 367 68.75 5.82 42.72
C LYS A 367 69.30 4.39 42.54
N GLY A 368 69.58 4.07 41.27
CA GLY A 368 70.76 3.30 40.84
C GLY A 368 70.60 1.77 40.73
N THR A 369 70.92 1.23 39.55
CA THR A 369 71.10 -0.21 39.21
C THR A 369 69.85 -1.08 39.42
N THR A 370 69.20 -1.69 38.43
CA THR A 370 69.76 -2.73 37.53
C THR A 370 68.74 -2.98 36.39
N MET A 371 69.07 -2.67 35.14
CA MET A 371 68.30 -3.11 33.97
C MET A 371 68.89 -4.43 33.46
N ALA A 372 68.26 -5.55 33.79
CA ALA A 372 68.36 -6.81 33.04
C ALA A 372 67.46 -7.84 33.73
N ASN A 373 66.21 -7.97 33.28
CA ASN A 373 65.37 -9.20 33.32
C ASN A 373 63.86 -8.95 33.09
N ILE A 374 63.42 -7.73 32.77
CA ILE A 374 62.00 -7.42 32.50
C ILE A 374 61.77 -7.11 31.00
N SER A 375 62.26 -7.95 30.08
CA SER A 375 61.93 -7.81 28.65
C SER A 375 61.43 -9.10 27.99
N ALA A 376 61.59 -10.25 28.65
CA ALA A 376 61.10 -11.53 28.13
C ALA A 376 59.67 -11.87 28.58
N SER A 377 59.26 -11.48 29.79
CA SER A 377 57.93 -11.79 30.33
C SER A 377 56.82 -10.90 29.76
N THR A 378 57.11 -9.62 29.51
CA THR A 378 56.15 -8.66 28.93
C THR A 378 55.88 -8.94 27.45
N SER A 379 56.89 -9.37 26.70
CA SER A 379 56.76 -9.72 25.28
C SER A 379 55.95 -11.01 25.07
N PHE A 380 56.03 -11.98 25.99
CA PHE A 380 55.28 -13.23 25.89
C PHE A 380 53.79 -13.04 26.22
N VAL A 381 53.45 -12.16 27.18
CA VAL A 381 52.06 -11.84 27.54
C VAL A 381 51.38 -11.06 26.41
N MET A 382 52.07 -10.11 25.76
CA MET A 382 51.55 -9.40 24.58
C MET A 382 51.33 -10.34 23.38
N LEU A 383 52.25 -11.28 23.11
CA LEU A 383 52.11 -12.23 22.01
C LEU A 383 50.95 -13.22 22.24
N VAL A 384 50.74 -13.67 23.48
CA VAL A 384 49.60 -14.53 23.84
C VAL A 384 48.28 -13.77 23.74
N MET A 385 48.21 -12.49 24.13
CA MET A 385 47.00 -11.67 23.94
C MET A 385 46.68 -11.39 22.46
N VAL A 386 47.69 -11.20 21.61
CA VAL A 386 47.50 -11.03 20.16
C VAL A 386 47.09 -12.34 19.48
N LEU A 387 47.63 -13.48 19.93
CA LEU A 387 47.26 -14.80 19.40
C LEU A 387 45.89 -15.28 19.90
N THR A 388 45.46 -14.94 21.12
CA THR A 388 44.10 -15.23 21.60
C THR A 388 43.05 -14.29 21.02
N SER A 389 43.39 -13.04 20.72
CA SER A 389 42.49 -12.11 19.99
C SER A 389 42.36 -12.46 18.50
N SER A 390 43.36 -13.07 17.88
CA SER A 390 43.25 -13.56 16.49
C SER A 390 42.30 -14.75 16.29
N LYS A 391 41.99 -15.49 17.37
CA LYS A 391 40.96 -16.55 17.39
C LYS A 391 39.64 -16.10 18.03
N LEU A 392 39.54 -14.84 18.43
CA LEU A 392 38.33 -14.22 18.97
C LEU A 392 37.87 -13.01 18.14
N MET A 393 38.27 -12.93 16.87
CA MET A 393 37.50 -12.20 15.88
C MET A 393 36.35 -13.09 15.37
N HIS A 394 35.48 -13.52 16.30
CA HIS A 394 34.08 -13.45 15.93
C HIS A 394 33.81 -11.97 15.81
N THR A 395 33.76 -11.47 14.57
CA THR A 395 32.96 -10.29 14.26
C THR A 395 31.65 -10.50 14.99
N CYS A 396 31.44 -9.76 16.08
CA CYS A 396 30.14 -9.67 16.70
C CYS A 396 29.32 -8.86 15.69
N PHE A 397 28.90 -9.50 14.61
CA PHE A 397 27.64 -9.16 14.00
C PHE A 397 26.66 -9.41 15.13
N SER A 398 26.34 -8.35 15.87
CA SER A 398 25.00 -8.21 16.41
C SER A 398 24.10 -8.44 15.21
N SER A 399 23.69 -9.69 14.97
CA SER A 399 22.58 -9.96 14.08
C SER A 399 21.49 -9.07 14.64
N PRO A 400 21.10 -8.01 13.92
CA PRO A 400 20.06 -7.10 14.38
C PRO A 400 18.89 -7.98 14.80
N THR A 401 18.63 -8.04 16.10
CA THR A 401 17.53 -8.85 16.61
C THR A 401 16.29 -8.15 16.13
N CYS A 402 15.67 -8.70 15.07
CA CYS A 402 14.30 -8.35 14.71
C CYS A 402 13.51 -8.27 16.01
N PRO A 403 12.90 -7.11 16.35
CA PRO A 403 12.26 -6.95 17.63
C PRO A 403 11.29 -8.12 17.84
N PRO A 404 11.45 -8.88 18.93
CA PRO A 404 10.76 -10.14 19.10
C PRO A 404 9.26 -9.89 19.25
N GLY A 405 8.46 -10.70 18.56
CA GLY A 405 7.09 -11.04 18.94
C GLY A 405 6.08 -9.90 19.10
N TYR A 406 4.87 -10.30 19.44
CA TYR A 406 3.83 -9.40 19.96
C TYR A 406 4.24 -8.94 21.38
N PRO A 407 3.86 -7.74 21.84
CA PRO A 407 4.15 -7.30 23.20
C PRO A 407 3.64 -8.33 24.22
N GLU A 408 4.45 -8.71 25.20
CA GLU A 408 4.14 -9.82 26.13
C GLU A 408 2.80 -9.64 26.86
N HIS A 409 2.37 -8.40 27.06
CA HIS A 409 1.11 -8.04 27.73
C HIS A 409 -0.06 -7.82 26.77
N ALA A 410 0.16 -7.84 25.45
CA ALA A 410 -0.90 -7.64 24.47
C ALA A 410 -1.76 -8.91 24.37
N ILE A 411 -3.08 -8.73 24.45
CA ILE A 411 -4.01 -9.83 24.18
C ILE A 411 -3.93 -10.12 22.67
N PRO A 412 -3.61 -11.37 22.27
CA PRO A 412 -3.38 -11.68 20.86
C PRO A 412 -4.67 -11.63 20.04
N ILE A 413 -5.75 -12.22 20.56
CA ILE A 413 -7.05 -12.37 19.88
C ILE A 413 -8.15 -12.15 20.91
N TYR A 414 -9.08 -11.23 20.63
CA TYR A 414 -10.31 -11.07 21.40
C TYR A 414 -11.42 -11.92 20.79
N LYS A 415 -12.38 -12.35 21.63
CA LYS A 415 -13.50 -13.17 21.15
C LYS A 415 -14.35 -12.41 20.14
N GLU A 416 -14.50 -11.11 20.35
CA GLU A 416 -15.26 -10.20 19.50
C GLU A 416 -14.63 -10.01 18.12
N ASP A 417 -13.30 -10.17 18.02
CA ASP A 417 -12.58 -10.06 16.75
C ASP A 417 -12.84 -11.28 15.84
N ILE A 418 -13.09 -12.47 16.43
CA ILE A 418 -13.22 -13.74 15.69
C ILE A 418 -14.33 -13.64 14.65
N ASP A 419 -15.54 -13.27 15.07
CA ASP A 419 -16.71 -13.23 14.20
C ASP A 419 -16.54 -12.17 13.09
N MET A 420 -15.83 -11.06 13.37
CA MET A 420 -15.53 -10.00 12.40
C MET A 420 -14.50 -10.42 11.37
N MET A 421 -13.43 -11.11 11.78
CA MET A 421 -12.42 -11.62 10.86
C MET A 421 -12.97 -12.80 10.03
N GLN A 422 -13.74 -13.70 10.63
CA GLN A 422 -14.40 -14.78 9.91
C GLN A 422 -15.40 -14.27 8.86
N PHE A 423 -16.03 -13.11 9.06
CA PHE A 423 -16.90 -12.54 8.03
C PHE A 423 -16.18 -12.38 6.69
N ALA A 424 -14.89 -12.02 6.71
CA ALA A 424 -14.08 -11.85 5.51
C ALA A 424 -13.90 -13.15 4.71
N GLU A 425 -13.89 -14.32 5.35
CA GLU A 425 -13.76 -15.64 4.66
C GLU A 425 -14.83 -15.85 3.58
N ASN A 426 -15.99 -15.17 3.67
CA ASN A 426 -16.94 -15.18 2.57
C ASN A 426 -16.31 -14.64 1.28
N LEU A 427 -15.73 -13.42 1.35
CA LEU A 427 -15.11 -12.74 0.22
C LEU A 427 -13.85 -13.48 -0.25
N GLU A 428 -12.98 -13.90 0.67
CA GLU A 428 -11.78 -14.66 0.30
C GLU A 428 -12.13 -15.97 -0.44
N HIS A 429 -13.21 -16.64 -0.05
CA HIS A 429 -13.69 -17.81 -0.80
C HIS A 429 -14.21 -17.46 -2.20
N LEU A 430 -14.94 -16.35 -2.32
CA LEU A 430 -15.44 -15.84 -3.59
C LEU A 430 -14.28 -15.52 -4.53
N GLU A 431 -13.27 -14.83 -4.02
CA GLU A 431 -12.09 -14.38 -4.75
C GLU A 431 -11.19 -15.57 -5.13
N ALA A 432 -10.88 -16.46 -4.18
CA ALA A 432 -10.10 -17.66 -4.43
C ALA A 432 -10.68 -18.49 -5.57
N ASP A 433 -11.96 -18.84 -5.51
CA ASP A 433 -12.56 -19.65 -6.57
C ASP A 433 -12.67 -18.87 -7.88
N PHE A 434 -12.99 -17.58 -7.86
CA PHE A 434 -13.12 -16.81 -9.09
C PHE A 434 -11.78 -16.65 -9.83
N PHE A 435 -10.69 -16.34 -9.11
CA PHE A 435 -9.36 -16.18 -9.69
C PHE A 435 -8.77 -17.52 -10.13
N LEU A 436 -8.79 -18.55 -9.26
CA LEU A 436 -8.24 -19.87 -9.57
C LEU A 436 -8.94 -20.53 -10.75
N TRP A 437 -10.29 -20.54 -10.78
CA TRP A 437 -11.02 -21.11 -11.90
C TRP A 437 -10.67 -20.40 -13.20
N SER A 438 -10.58 -19.07 -13.17
CA SER A 438 -10.36 -18.27 -14.38
C SER A 438 -8.96 -18.45 -14.96
N ALA A 439 -7.93 -18.51 -14.11
CA ALA A 439 -6.55 -18.72 -14.55
C ALA A 439 -6.25 -20.19 -14.90
N LEU A 440 -6.71 -21.14 -14.07
CA LEU A 440 -6.27 -22.54 -14.13
C LEU A 440 -7.30 -23.46 -14.79
N GLY A 441 -8.59 -23.19 -14.59
CA GLY A 441 -9.71 -24.04 -14.98
C GLY A 441 -10.16 -25.01 -13.88
N TYR A 442 -9.73 -24.79 -12.64
CA TYR A 442 -10.19 -25.46 -11.43
C TYR A 442 -9.97 -24.52 -10.23
N GLY A 443 -10.74 -24.71 -9.16
CA GLY A 443 -10.72 -23.83 -8.00
C GLY A 443 -10.11 -24.45 -6.74
N LEU A 444 -10.58 -23.96 -5.60
CA LEU A 444 -10.06 -24.30 -4.27
C LEU A 444 -10.15 -25.80 -3.97
N ASP A 445 -11.13 -26.51 -4.53
CA ASP A 445 -11.33 -27.95 -4.37
C ASP A 445 -10.16 -28.81 -4.89
N GLN A 446 -9.32 -28.26 -5.77
CA GLN A 446 -8.11 -28.94 -6.25
C GLN A 446 -6.84 -28.33 -5.66
N VAL A 447 -6.76 -27.01 -5.58
CA VAL A 447 -5.56 -26.30 -5.10
C VAL A 447 -5.35 -26.52 -3.60
N ALA A 448 -6.40 -26.34 -2.80
CA ALA A 448 -6.34 -26.48 -1.35
C ALA A 448 -7.68 -26.99 -0.77
N PRO A 449 -8.06 -28.27 -1.04
CA PRO A 449 -9.37 -28.81 -0.65
C PRO A 449 -9.67 -28.75 0.85
N TRP A 450 -8.63 -28.72 1.70
CA TRP A 450 -8.79 -28.59 3.16
C TRP A 450 -9.24 -27.20 3.61
N LEU A 451 -9.16 -26.18 2.74
CA LEU A 451 -9.66 -24.83 2.97
C LEU A 451 -11.12 -24.69 2.55
N ALA A 452 -11.60 -25.47 1.57
CA ALA A 452 -13.04 -25.53 1.27
C ALA A 452 -13.88 -26.06 2.45
N MET A 453 -13.25 -26.82 3.36
CA MET A 453 -13.82 -27.28 4.63
C MET A 453 -15.16 -28.04 4.46
N GLY A 454 -15.30 -28.78 3.35
CA GLY A 454 -16.51 -29.54 3.01
C GLY A 454 -17.65 -28.70 2.43
N GLY A 455 -17.42 -27.41 2.17
CA GLY A 455 -18.36 -26.54 1.45
C GLY A 455 -18.52 -26.94 -0.02
N PRO A 456 -19.69 -26.68 -0.63
CA PRO A 456 -19.98 -27.11 -2.00
C PRO A 456 -19.14 -26.35 -3.04
N PRO A 457 -18.78 -26.97 -4.19
CA PRO A 457 -18.10 -26.32 -5.30
C PRO A 457 -18.94 -25.16 -5.88
N PRO A 458 -18.29 -24.12 -6.46
CA PRO A 458 -18.98 -22.99 -7.06
C PRO A 458 -19.80 -23.43 -8.29
N ILE A 459 -20.91 -22.75 -8.53
CA ILE A 459 -21.76 -22.96 -9.71
C ILE A 459 -21.18 -22.16 -10.88
N GLY A 460 -20.99 -22.83 -12.02
CA GLY A 460 -20.75 -22.17 -13.31
C GLY A 460 -19.42 -21.43 -13.47
N ALA A 461 -18.49 -21.61 -12.52
CA ALA A 461 -17.11 -21.16 -12.64
C ALA A 461 -16.43 -21.82 -13.85
N GLN A 462 -15.64 -21.05 -14.59
CA GLN A 462 -15.04 -21.49 -15.85
C GLN A 462 -13.60 -20.97 -15.98
N LYS A 463 -12.81 -21.65 -16.81
CA LYS A 463 -11.55 -21.09 -17.27
C LYS A 463 -11.82 -19.91 -18.19
N ALA A 464 -11.26 -18.75 -17.88
CA ALA A 464 -11.35 -17.58 -18.72
C ALA A 464 -10.35 -17.67 -19.87
N ASN A 465 -10.71 -17.09 -21.01
CA ASN A 465 -9.80 -16.94 -22.15
C ASN A 465 -8.92 -15.69 -21.95
N LEU A 466 -7.92 -15.81 -21.09
CA LEU A 466 -7.00 -14.73 -20.74
C LEU A 466 -5.78 -14.72 -21.66
N ASP A 467 -5.26 -13.53 -21.96
CA ASP A 467 -3.89 -13.41 -22.47
C ASP A 467 -2.87 -13.77 -21.38
N ALA A 468 -1.61 -13.96 -21.78
CA ALA A 468 -0.58 -14.46 -20.88
C ALA A 468 -0.28 -13.50 -19.71
N LEU A 469 -0.37 -12.18 -19.91
CA LEU A 469 -0.11 -11.21 -18.87
C LEU A 469 -1.22 -11.28 -17.82
N THR A 470 -2.48 -11.17 -18.25
CA THR A 470 -3.63 -11.25 -17.35
C THR A 470 -3.71 -12.63 -16.67
N GLN A 471 -3.42 -13.72 -17.39
CA GLN A 471 -3.43 -15.05 -16.80
C GLN A 471 -2.44 -15.17 -15.64
N HIS A 472 -1.20 -14.69 -15.78
CA HIS A 472 -0.19 -14.79 -14.72
C HIS A 472 -0.51 -13.92 -13.50
N ILE A 473 -1.09 -12.73 -13.71
CA ILE A 473 -1.51 -11.83 -12.61
C ILE A 473 -2.67 -12.48 -11.84
N ILE A 474 -3.68 -12.99 -12.55
CA ILE A 474 -4.85 -13.61 -11.92
C ILE A 474 -4.51 -14.96 -11.29
N GLU A 475 -3.52 -15.67 -11.81
CA GLU A 475 -2.93 -16.84 -11.17
C GLU A 475 -2.26 -16.49 -9.84
N GLU A 476 -1.48 -15.40 -9.78
CA GLU A 476 -0.92 -14.88 -8.52
C GLU A 476 -2.04 -14.58 -7.53
N PHE A 477 -3.06 -13.80 -7.91
CA PHE A 477 -4.17 -13.46 -7.00
C PHE A 477 -4.88 -14.71 -6.48
N GLY A 478 -5.17 -15.68 -7.35
CA GLY A 478 -5.81 -16.92 -6.92
C GLY A 478 -4.99 -17.72 -5.89
N TYR A 479 -3.65 -17.68 -5.97
CA TYR A 479 -2.78 -18.28 -4.96
C TYR A 479 -2.65 -17.41 -3.71
N GLU A 480 -2.73 -16.09 -3.83
CA GLU A 480 -2.78 -15.18 -2.68
C GLU A 480 -4.00 -15.45 -1.79
N GLU A 481 -5.18 -15.61 -2.40
CA GLU A 481 -6.42 -15.92 -1.69
C GLU A 481 -6.38 -17.27 -0.94
N VAL A 482 -5.60 -18.24 -1.45
CA VAL A 482 -5.33 -19.49 -0.72
C VAL A 482 -4.53 -19.22 0.56
N GLY A 483 -3.54 -18.32 0.47
CA GLY A 483 -2.78 -17.80 1.62
C GLY A 483 -3.68 -17.08 2.61
N HIS A 484 -4.56 -16.20 2.15
CA HIS A 484 -5.50 -15.46 2.99
C HIS A 484 -6.44 -16.39 3.78
N LEU A 485 -7.08 -17.34 3.09
CA LEU A 485 -7.93 -18.36 3.71
C LEU A 485 -7.15 -19.20 4.74
N ARG A 486 -5.89 -19.55 4.45
CA ARG A 486 -5.01 -20.24 5.40
C ARG A 486 -4.73 -19.36 6.62
N ALA A 487 -4.44 -18.07 6.43
CA ALA A 487 -4.14 -17.13 7.50
C ALA A 487 -5.34 -16.94 8.46
N LEU A 488 -6.54 -16.76 7.91
CA LEU A 488 -7.79 -16.64 8.67
C LEU A 488 -8.07 -17.91 9.45
N LYS A 489 -8.10 -19.06 8.77
CA LYS A 489 -8.39 -20.35 9.40
C LYS A 489 -7.41 -20.69 10.53
N THR A 490 -6.13 -20.41 10.35
CA THR A 490 -5.10 -20.70 11.36
C THR A 490 -5.14 -19.74 12.55
N THR A 491 -5.58 -18.50 12.33
CA THR A 491 -5.60 -17.46 13.38
C THR A 491 -6.90 -17.42 14.16
N VAL A 492 -8.05 -17.34 13.48
CA VAL A 492 -9.37 -17.16 14.11
C VAL A 492 -10.27 -18.39 13.97
N GLY A 493 -9.80 -19.45 13.31
CA GLY A 493 -10.65 -20.56 12.88
C GLY A 493 -11.50 -20.16 11.67
N GLY A 494 -11.99 -21.12 10.90
CA GLY A 494 -12.80 -20.83 9.72
C GLY A 494 -14.06 -21.68 9.61
N PHE A 495 -14.79 -21.49 8.51
CA PHE A 495 -16.03 -22.22 8.23
C PHE A 495 -16.03 -22.86 6.84
N PRO A 496 -16.94 -23.83 6.57
CA PRO A 496 -17.13 -24.37 5.22
C PRO A 496 -17.41 -23.27 4.20
N ARG A 497 -16.77 -23.32 3.03
CA ARG A 497 -17.05 -22.41 1.92
C ARG A 497 -18.57 -22.32 1.66
N PRO A 498 -19.17 -21.11 1.54
CA PRO A 498 -20.58 -20.98 1.16
C PRO A 498 -20.80 -21.41 -0.30
N LEU A 499 -22.05 -21.72 -0.68
CA LEU A 499 -22.35 -21.95 -2.09
C LEU A 499 -22.21 -20.64 -2.87
N LEU A 500 -21.32 -20.65 -3.87
CA LEU A 500 -21.06 -19.50 -4.73
C LEU A 500 -21.71 -19.69 -6.11
N ASP A 501 -22.26 -18.62 -6.69
CA ASP A 501 -22.68 -18.59 -8.11
C ASP A 501 -21.75 -17.69 -8.93
N LEU A 502 -20.77 -18.33 -9.57
CA LEU A 502 -19.78 -17.68 -10.43
C LEU A 502 -20.15 -17.84 -11.92
N SER A 503 -21.40 -18.21 -12.22
CA SER A 503 -21.81 -18.42 -13.60
C SER A 503 -21.81 -17.12 -14.41
N ALA A 504 -21.50 -17.22 -15.71
CA ALA A 504 -21.64 -16.09 -16.63
C ALA A 504 -23.05 -15.47 -16.59
N HIS A 505 -24.08 -16.29 -16.32
CA HIS A 505 -25.45 -15.81 -16.15
C HIS A 505 -25.63 -14.90 -14.93
N ASN A 506 -24.98 -15.21 -13.80
CA ASN A 506 -25.03 -14.36 -12.61
C ASN A 506 -24.32 -13.01 -12.85
N PHE A 507 -23.14 -13.04 -13.48
CA PHE A 507 -22.46 -11.81 -13.91
C PHE A 507 -23.31 -11.01 -14.90
N ALA A 508 -23.93 -11.64 -15.90
CA ALA A 508 -24.84 -10.96 -16.82
C ALA A 508 -25.94 -10.18 -16.10
N LYS A 509 -26.60 -10.79 -15.10
CA LYS A 509 -27.63 -10.10 -14.29
C LYS A 509 -27.07 -8.90 -13.55
N LEU A 510 -25.88 -9.00 -12.97
CA LEU A 510 -25.24 -7.91 -12.25
C LEU A 510 -24.97 -6.73 -13.19
N PHE A 511 -24.43 -7.00 -14.38
CA PHE A 511 -24.17 -5.95 -15.37
C PHE A 511 -25.48 -5.37 -15.93
N ASP A 512 -26.50 -6.19 -16.19
CA ASP A 512 -27.83 -5.70 -16.58
C ASP A 512 -28.42 -4.74 -15.53
N GLN A 513 -28.25 -5.04 -14.23
CA GLN A 513 -28.66 -4.15 -13.14
C GLN A 513 -27.83 -2.86 -13.05
N ALA A 514 -26.54 -2.94 -13.40
CA ALA A 514 -25.65 -1.78 -13.45
C ALA A 514 -26.06 -0.82 -14.56
N PHE A 515 -26.38 -1.35 -15.75
CA PHE A 515 -26.84 -0.57 -16.90
C PHE A 515 -28.32 -0.17 -16.82
N GLY A 516 -29.13 -0.89 -16.02
CA GLY A 516 -30.57 -0.67 -15.92
C GLY A 516 -31.36 -1.27 -17.09
N TYR A 517 -30.72 -2.08 -17.93
CA TYR A 517 -31.33 -2.80 -19.04
C TYR A 517 -30.46 -4.02 -19.44
N PRO A 518 -31.03 -5.05 -20.08
CA PRO A 518 -30.26 -6.21 -20.51
C PRO A 518 -29.22 -5.89 -21.59
N LEU A 519 -27.96 -6.23 -21.33
CA LEU A 519 -26.91 -6.19 -22.33
C LEU A 519 -27.13 -7.33 -23.35
N VAL A 520 -26.93 -7.03 -24.64
CA VAL A 520 -27.10 -7.99 -25.73
C VAL A 520 -25.83 -8.06 -26.56
N PRO A 521 -25.17 -9.24 -26.63
CA PRO A 521 -25.43 -10.48 -25.88
C PRO A 521 -25.22 -10.30 -24.36
N PRO A 522 -25.72 -11.22 -23.52
CA PRO A 522 -25.46 -11.20 -22.08
C PRO A 522 -23.96 -11.09 -21.77
N PHE A 523 -23.60 -10.33 -20.73
CA PHE A 523 -22.20 -10.15 -20.34
C PHE A 523 -21.60 -11.49 -19.88
N ASP A 524 -20.42 -11.80 -20.40
CA ASP A 524 -19.69 -13.03 -20.09
C ASP A 524 -18.28 -12.68 -19.57
N PRO A 525 -17.99 -12.90 -18.28
CA PRO A 525 -16.69 -12.57 -17.70
C PRO A 525 -15.56 -13.46 -18.24
N TYR A 526 -15.86 -14.64 -18.77
CA TYR A 526 -14.85 -15.63 -19.16
C TYR A 526 -14.37 -15.48 -20.61
N ARG A 527 -14.95 -14.53 -21.35
CA ARG A 527 -14.77 -14.39 -22.80
C ARG A 527 -13.37 -13.94 -23.23
N ASP A 528 -12.83 -12.93 -22.54
CA ASP A 528 -11.52 -12.33 -22.81
C ASP A 528 -10.99 -11.57 -21.58
N SER A 529 -9.70 -11.18 -21.61
CA SER A 529 -9.06 -10.45 -20.50
C SER A 529 -9.80 -9.18 -20.11
N LEU A 530 -10.31 -8.39 -21.07
CA LEU A 530 -10.98 -7.13 -20.75
C LEU A 530 -12.33 -7.35 -20.05
N SER A 531 -13.12 -8.31 -20.53
CA SER A 531 -14.38 -8.71 -19.90
C SER A 531 -14.13 -9.29 -18.50
N TYR A 532 -13.05 -10.07 -18.37
CA TYR A 532 -12.65 -10.62 -17.08
C TYR A 532 -12.26 -9.51 -16.09
N MET A 533 -11.40 -8.58 -16.48
CA MET A 533 -10.97 -7.48 -15.59
C MET A 533 -12.12 -6.55 -15.20
N LEU A 534 -13.09 -6.31 -16.10
CA LEU A 534 -14.33 -5.61 -15.77
C LEU A 534 -15.20 -6.37 -14.76
N ALA A 535 -15.21 -7.70 -14.82
CA ALA A 535 -15.90 -8.54 -13.84
C ALA A 535 -15.17 -8.54 -12.49
N SER A 536 -13.84 -8.66 -12.49
CA SER A 536 -12.99 -8.60 -11.31
C SER A 536 -13.10 -7.25 -10.60
N TYR A 537 -13.27 -6.14 -11.32
CA TYR A 537 -13.50 -4.81 -10.73
C TYR A 537 -14.67 -4.77 -9.73
N VAL A 538 -15.60 -5.72 -9.80
CA VAL A 538 -16.75 -5.83 -8.88
C VAL A 538 -16.33 -6.31 -7.48
N ILE A 539 -15.27 -7.11 -7.35
CA ILE A 539 -15.05 -7.99 -6.19
C ILE A 539 -14.00 -7.45 -5.19
N PRO A 540 -12.70 -7.30 -5.50
CA PRO A 540 -11.67 -6.97 -4.48
C PRO A 540 -11.91 -5.64 -3.77
N TYR A 541 -12.44 -4.64 -4.50
CA TYR A 541 -12.85 -3.37 -3.89
C TYR A 541 -13.85 -3.54 -2.74
N VAL A 542 -14.71 -4.57 -2.78
CA VAL A 542 -15.67 -4.89 -1.72
C VAL A 542 -14.93 -5.51 -0.52
N GLY A 543 -13.94 -6.36 -0.75
CA GLY A 543 -13.01 -6.90 0.25
C GLY A 543 -12.26 -5.82 1.01
N LEU A 544 -11.49 -4.99 0.29
CA LEU A 544 -10.63 -3.98 0.90
C LEU A 544 -11.43 -2.98 1.77
N VAL A 545 -12.57 -2.45 1.28
CA VAL A 545 -13.36 -1.49 2.07
C VAL A 545 -14.06 -2.15 3.26
N GLY A 546 -14.26 -3.47 3.20
CA GLY A 546 -14.68 -4.30 4.32
C GLY A 546 -13.61 -4.38 5.40
N TYR A 547 -12.34 -4.57 5.02
CA TYR A 547 -11.21 -4.52 5.95
C TYR A 547 -10.99 -3.13 6.56
N VAL A 548 -11.09 -2.05 5.75
CA VAL A 548 -11.06 -0.67 6.27
C VAL A 548 -12.19 -0.42 7.26
N GLY A 549 -13.40 -0.93 6.97
CA GLY A 549 -14.57 -0.84 7.86
C GLY A 549 -14.43 -1.66 9.15
N THR A 550 -13.75 -2.79 9.07
CA THR A 550 -13.55 -3.72 10.19
C THR A 550 -12.44 -3.25 11.13
N ASN A 551 -11.35 -2.67 10.60
CA ASN A 551 -10.17 -2.28 11.38
C ASN A 551 -10.44 -1.54 12.70
N PRO A 552 -11.27 -0.46 12.72
CA PRO A 552 -11.48 0.28 13.95
C PRO A 552 -12.22 -0.51 15.04
N ASN A 553 -12.80 -1.67 14.70
CA ASN A 553 -13.51 -2.54 15.63
C ASN A 553 -12.65 -3.72 16.17
N ILE A 554 -11.48 -3.98 15.58
CA ILE A 554 -10.58 -5.06 16.01
C ILE A 554 -9.64 -4.60 17.13
N ASN A 555 -9.41 -5.44 18.14
CA ASN A 555 -8.65 -5.07 19.33
C ASN A 555 -7.38 -5.90 19.55
N GLY A 556 -7.41 -7.18 19.20
CA GLY A 556 -6.29 -8.10 19.42
C GLY A 556 -5.07 -7.74 18.60
N TYR A 557 -3.87 -7.96 19.16
CA TYR A 557 -2.64 -7.63 18.45
C TYR A 557 -2.47 -8.48 17.19
N ILE A 558 -2.72 -9.79 17.28
CA ILE A 558 -2.56 -10.72 16.15
C ILE A 558 -3.67 -10.49 15.12
N THR A 559 -4.91 -10.24 15.55
CA THR A 559 -6.03 -9.95 14.65
C THR A 559 -5.88 -8.63 13.92
N LYS A 560 -5.43 -7.56 14.59
CA LYS A 560 -5.09 -6.28 13.93
C LYS A 560 -3.96 -6.46 12.90
N ARG A 561 -2.94 -7.25 13.24
CA ARG A 561 -1.85 -7.57 12.32
C ARG A 561 -2.34 -8.38 11.11
N LEU A 562 -3.17 -9.39 11.32
CA LEU A 562 -3.76 -10.20 10.26
C LEU A 562 -4.58 -9.30 9.32
N LEU A 563 -5.49 -8.49 9.87
CA LEU A 563 -6.31 -7.57 9.11
C LEU A 563 -5.48 -6.60 8.28
N ALA A 564 -4.46 -5.97 8.86
CA ALA A 564 -3.62 -5.02 8.14
C ALA A 564 -2.83 -5.69 6.99
N GLY A 565 -2.38 -6.93 7.20
CA GLY A 565 -1.71 -7.71 6.18
C GLY A 565 -2.62 -8.08 5.00
N LEU A 566 -3.86 -8.47 5.29
CA LEU A 566 -4.89 -8.75 4.28
C LEU A 566 -5.26 -7.47 3.51
N LEU A 567 -5.57 -6.38 4.24
CA LEU A 567 -5.92 -5.09 3.64
C LEU A 567 -4.88 -4.58 2.64
N GLY A 568 -3.59 -4.76 2.92
CA GLY A 568 -2.53 -4.34 2.01
C GLY A 568 -2.55 -5.10 0.69
N VAL A 569 -2.77 -6.42 0.69
CA VAL A 569 -2.81 -7.22 -0.55
C VAL A 569 -4.11 -6.98 -1.31
N GLU A 570 -5.25 -7.01 -0.64
CA GLU A 570 -6.57 -6.71 -1.21
C GLU A 570 -6.63 -5.35 -1.92
N SER A 571 -6.05 -4.33 -1.27
CA SER A 571 -5.99 -2.99 -1.86
C SER A 571 -5.07 -2.95 -3.08
N GLY A 572 -3.99 -3.73 -3.05
CA GLY A 572 -3.11 -3.91 -4.19
C GLY A 572 -3.80 -4.59 -5.37
N GLN A 573 -4.54 -5.67 -5.13
CA GLN A 573 -5.28 -6.38 -6.18
C GLN A 573 -6.31 -5.49 -6.87
N ASP A 574 -7.09 -4.73 -6.10
CA ASP A 574 -8.00 -3.72 -6.64
C ASP A 574 -7.26 -2.69 -7.49
N ALA A 575 -6.16 -2.14 -6.99
CA ALA A 575 -5.38 -1.14 -7.71
C ALA A 575 -4.78 -1.66 -9.03
N VAL A 576 -4.31 -2.90 -9.09
CA VAL A 576 -3.85 -3.56 -10.34
C VAL A 576 -5.00 -3.68 -11.34
N ILE A 577 -6.20 -4.05 -10.88
CA ILE A 577 -7.38 -4.14 -11.75
C ILE A 577 -7.79 -2.76 -12.25
N ARG A 578 -7.84 -1.77 -11.35
CA ARG A 578 -8.21 -0.39 -11.67
C ARG A 578 -7.22 0.25 -12.63
N SER A 579 -5.91 0.08 -12.43
CA SER A 579 -4.90 0.62 -13.33
C SER A 579 -4.98 0.00 -14.72
N TYR A 580 -5.11 -1.34 -14.82
CA TYR A 580 -5.30 -2.04 -16.10
C TYR A 580 -6.50 -1.48 -16.90
N LEU A 581 -7.62 -1.24 -16.21
CA LEU A 581 -8.82 -0.68 -16.81
C LEU A 581 -8.67 0.81 -17.14
N TYR A 582 -7.95 1.57 -16.32
CA TYR A 582 -7.68 2.99 -16.53
C TYR A 582 -6.89 3.25 -17.81
N GLU A 583 -5.86 2.46 -18.09
CA GLU A 583 -5.12 2.54 -19.37
C GLU A 583 -6.03 2.37 -20.59
N ARG A 584 -7.11 1.60 -20.41
CA ARG A 584 -8.09 1.23 -21.45
C ARG A 584 -9.39 2.01 -21.32
N ALA A 585 -9.45 3.07 -20.52
CA ALA A 585 -10.68 3.77 -20.16
C ALA A 585 -11.54 4.21 -21.36
N LYS A 586 -10.88 4.56 -22.48
CA LYS A 586 -11.52 5.03 -23.72
C LYS A 586 -11.85 3.91 -24.71
N GLU A 587 -11.39 2.69 -24.47
CA GLU A 587 -11.66 1.54 -25.32
C GLU A 587 -13.15 1.17 -25.22
N VAL A 588 -13.74 0.81 -26.37
CA VAL A 588 -15.12 0.32 -26.43
C VAL A 588 -15.12 -1.17 -26.13
N VAL A 589 -15.93 -1.58 -25.15
CA VAL A 589 -16.04 -2.98 -24.73
C VAL A 589 -16.92 -3.73 -25.73
N HIS A 590 -16.32 -4.23 -26.80
CA HIS A 590 -17.06 -4.99 -27.82
C HIS A 590 -17.79 -6.19 -27.20
N PRO A 591 -19.01 -6.54 -27.63
CA PRO A 591 -19.84 -5.91 -28.66
C PRO A 591 -20.72 -4.74 -28.14
N TYR A 592 -20.53 -4.31 -26.91
CA TYR A 592 -21.29 -3.22 -26.29
C TYR A 592 -20.80 -1.87 -26.82
N ASN A 593 -21.72 -0.95 -27.13
CA ASN A 593 -21.37 0.41 -27.54
C ASN A 593 -21.09 1.31 -26.33
N HIS A 594 -20.26 0.82 -25.41
CA HIS A 594 -19.92 1.46 -24.15
C HIS A 594 -18.42 1.36 -23.88
N THR A 595 -17.83 2.41 -23.30
CA THR A 595 -16.41 2.40 -22.97
C THR A 595 -16.11 1.70 -21.65
N VAL A 596 -14.86 1.30 -21.43
CA VAL A 596 -14.41 0.76 -20.15
C VAL A 596 -14.73 1.71 -18.99
N ALA A 597 -14.49 3.02 -19.16
CA ALA A 597 -14.86 4.01 -18.16
C ALA A 597 -16.36 3.99 -17.84
N GLU A 598 -17.23 3.92 -18.86
CA GLU A 598 -18.67 3.84 -18.64
C GLU A 598 -19.06 2.57 -17.87
N PHE A 599 -18.48 1.42 -18.19
CA PHE A 599 -18.72 0.19 -17.43
C PHE A 599 -18.35 0.34 -15.95
N THR A 600 -17.16 0.85 -15.64
CA THR A 600 -16.73 1.03 -14.23
C THR A 600 -17.62 2.01 -13.48
N ILE A 601 -18.04 3.11 -14.11
CA ILE A 601 -18.98 4.09 -13.53
C ILE A 601 -20.30 3.39 -13.18
N ARG A 602 -20.86 2.60 -14.10
CA ARG A 602 -22.12 1.86 -13.87
C ARG A 602 -22.01 0.85 -12.75
N ILE A 603 -20.88 0.14 -12.67
CA ILE A 603 -20.64 -0.84 -11.60
C ILE A 603 -20.54 -0.13 -10.24
N SER A 604 -19.76 0.96 -10.14
CA SER A 604 -19.64 1.75 -8.90
C SER A 604 -20.99 2.37 -8.49
N GLU A 605 -21.77 2.91 -9.43
CA GLU A 605 -23.13 3.40 -9.19
C GLU A 605 -24.05 2.29 -8.64
N LEU A 606 -23.95 1.06 -9.18
CA LEU A 606 -24.71 -0.09 -8.68
C LEU A 606 -24.30 -0.43 -7.24
N ARG A 607 -23.00 -0.56 -6.95
CA ARG A 607 -22.51 -0.91 -5.60
C ARG A 607 -22.95 0.12 -4.56
N ASN A 608 -22.88 1.41 -4.88
CA ASN A 608 -23.38 2.49 -4.01
C ASN A 608 -24.90 2.39 -3.77
N ARG A 609 -25.67 2.09 -4.82
CA ARG A 609 -27.13 1.92 -4.74
C ARG A 609 -27.52 0.72 -3.87
N LEU A 610 -26.84 -0.42 -4.05
CA LEU A 610 -27.08 -1.64 -3.28
C LEU A 610 -26.65 -1.48 -1.81
N ALA A 611 -25.52 -0.82 -1.54
CA ALA A 611 -25.07 -0.57 -0.17
C ALA A 611 -26.05 0.31 0.62
N MET A 612 -26.76 1.20 -0.07
CA MET A 612 -27.69 2.17 0.51
C MET A 612 -27.01 3.06 1.56
N CYS A 613 -25.78 3.53 1.30
CA CYS A 613 -25.05 4.39 2.22
C CYS A 613 -24.05 5.32 1.52
N GLY A 614 -24.59 6.27 0.74
CA GLY A 614 -23.81 7.33 0.10
C GLY A 614 -22.88 6.83 -1.02
N ILE A 615 -21.95 7.70 -1.42
CA ILE A 615 -20.91 7.39 -2.41
C ILE A 615 -19.69 6.86 -1.65
N LYS A 616 -19.35 5.60 -1.89
CA LYS A 616 -18.20 4.91 -1.31
C LYS A 616 -17.50 4.05 -2.37
N ASP A 617 -17.58 4.51 -3.60
CA ASP A 617 -17.18 3.80 -4.80
C ASP A 617 -17.28 4.72 -6.00
N GLU A 618 -16.25 4.69 -6.83
CA GLU A 618 -16.16 5.58 -7.96
C GLU A 618 -15.46 4.86 -9.12
N GLY A 619 -15.94 5.14 -10.34
CA GLY A 619 -15.32 4.63 -11.57
C GLY A 619 -13.89 5.13 -11.73
N ILE A 620 -13.13 4.53 -12.65
CA ILE A 620 -11.72 4.87 -12.95
C ILE A 620 -11.54 6.29 -13.54
N ILE A 621 -12.63 6.96 -13.88
CA ILE A 621 -12.67 8.37 -14.25
C ILE A 621 -13.81 9.03 -13.47
N VAL A 622 -13.50 10.18 -12.87
CA VAL A 622 -14.46 10.96 -12.08
C VAL A 622 -14.53 12.41 -12.58
N PRO A 623 -15.64 13.12 -12.30
CA PRO A 623 -15.68 14.57 -12.38
C PRO A 623 -14.59 15.21 -11.51
N LEU A 624 -14.13 16.39 -11.91
CA LEU A 624 -13.06 17.10 -11.22
C LEU A 624 -13.37 17.34 -9.74
N GLU A 625 -14.64 17.49 -9.36
CA GLU A 625 -15.08 17.75 -8.00
C GLU A 625 -14.99 16.53 -7.06
N LEU A 626 -14.79 15.33 -7.61
CA LEU A 626 -14.63 14.10 -6.85
C LEU A 626 -13.18 13.60 -6.84
N GLY A 627 -12.36 13.98 -7.83
CA GLY A 627 -10.96 13.59 -7.84
C GLY A 627 -10.14 14.27 -6.74
N ALA A 628 -8.94 13.74 -6.50
CA ALA A 628 -8.04 14.19 -5.45
C ALA A 628 -7.83 15.71 -5.48
N GLU A 629 -7.98 16.34 -4.31
CA GLU A 629 -7.94 17.80 -4.10
C GLU A 629 -8.87 18.63 -5.01
N ASN A 630 -9.88 18.01 -5.59
CA ASN A 630 -10.75 18.56 -6.63
C ASN A 630 -9.97 19.03 -7.88
N ARG A 631 -8.91 18.30 -8.24
CA ARG A 631 -7.95 18.69 -9.28
C ARG A 631 -7.64 17.60 -10.30
N THR A 632 -8.01 16.36 -10.01
CA THR A 632 -7.85 15.25 -10.96
C THR A 632 -9.18 14.73 -11.46
N MET A 633 -9.15 14.12 -12.65
CA MET A 633 -10.26 13.29 -13.16
C MET A 633 -9.87 11.81 -13.20
N THR A 634 -8.58 11.53 -13.03
CA THR A 634 -8.06 10.19 -12.84
C THR A 634 -8.50 9.67 -11.48
N ASN A 635 -8.75 8.37 -11.42
CA ASN A 635 -9.20 7.71 -10.21
C ASN A 635 -8.70 6.26 -10.23
N VAL A 636 -7.40 6.06 -10.36
CA VAL A 636 -6.81 4.73 -10.26
C VAL A 636 -6.98 4.17 -8.85
N LEU A 637 -7.12 5.02 -7.82
CA LEU A 637 -7.42 4.62 -6.44
C LEU A 637 -8.69 5.34 -5.95
N SER A 638 -9.75 4.60 -5.64
CA SER A 638 -11.00 5.22 -5.19
C SER A 638 -10.94 5.55 -3.70
N ALA A 639 -10.88 6.84 -3.39
CA ALA A 639 -10.76 7.36 -2.04
C ALA A 639 -11.73 8.52 -1.75
N ASN A 640 -11.88 8.86 -0.47
CA ASN A 640 -12.74 9.99 -0.08
C ASN A 640 -12.02 11.34 -0.24
N TYR A 641 -12.66 12.43 0.21
CA TYR A 641 -12.11 13.78 0.10
C TYR A 641 -10.71 13.96 0.74
N ASP A 642 -10.42 13.25 1.83
CA ASP A 642 -9.10 13.27 2.47
C ASP A 642 -8.17 12.19 1.91
N SER A 643 -8.51 11.65 0.73
CA SER A 643 -7.81 10.58 0.03
C SER A 643 -7.65 9.32 0.88
N LEU A 644 -8.60 9.07 1.78
CA LEU A 644 -8.63 7.82 2.54
C LEU A 644 -9.52 6.80 1.84
N SER A 645 -9.07 5.54 1.77
CA SER A 645 -9.90 4.44 1.30
C SER A 645 -11.26 4.42 2.00
N TYR A 646 -12.31 4.14 1.24
CA TYR A 646 -13.67 4.07 1.79
C TYR A 646 -13.83 2.89 2.74
N ARG A 647 -14.93 2.90 3.50
CA ARG A 647 -15.26 1.84 4.46
C ARG A 647 -16.70 1.39 4.33
N ARG A 648 -16.93 0.08 4.41
CA ARG A 648 -18.27 -0.51 4.43
C ARG A 648 -18.46 -1.41 5.65
N THR A 649 -19.68 -1.46 6.17
CA THR A 649 -20.07 -2.42 7.21
C THR A 649 -20.43 -3.78 6.60
N PRO A 650 -20.46 -4.88 7.38
CA PRO A 650 -20.92 -6.17 6.90
C PRO A 650 -22.27 -6.14 6.19
N GLN A 651 -23.22 -5.33 6.66
CA GLN A 651 -24.52 -5.15 6.00
C GLN A 651 -24.38 -4.58 4.59
N GLU A 652 -23.62 -3.49 4.44
CA GLU A 652 -23.37 -2.87 3.14
C GLU A 652 -22.72 -3.88 2.17
N ILE A 653 -21.77 -4.68 2.67
CA ILE A 653 -21.10 -5.74 1.91
C ILE A 653 -22.11 -6.81 1.46
N LEU A 654 -22.91 -7.36 2.39
CA LEU A 654 -23.90 -8.41 2.07
C LEU A 654 -24.92 -7.94 1.03
N ARG A 655 -25.44 -6.71 1.16
CA ARG A 655 -26.37 -6.13 0.18
C ARG A 655 -25.77 -6.08 -1.22
N ILE A 656 -24.49 -5.74 -1.34
CA ILE A 656 -23.76 -5.70 -2.61
C ILE A 656 -23.59 -7.11 -3.16
N VAL A 657 -23.01 -8.04 -2.39
CA VAL A 657 -22.66 -9.37 -2.92
C VAL A 657 -23.87 -10.27 -3.13
N TYR A 658 -24.98 -10.00 -2.46
CA TYR A 658 -26.27 -10.63 -2.74
C TYR A 658 -26.97 -10.03 -3.97
N GLY A 659 -26.58 -8.83 -4.41
CA GLY A 659 -27.19 -8.15 -5.56
C GLY A 659 -28.66 -7.76 -5.34
N THR A 660 -29.13 -7.73 -4.09
CA THR A 660 -30.53 -7.50 -3.72
C THR A 660 -30.76 -6.12 -3.10
N GLY A 661 -29.72 -5.51 -2.55
CA GLY A 661 -29.86 -4.30 -1.74
C GLY A 661 -30.41 -4.58 -0.33
N ASP A 662 -30.53 -5.85 0.06
CA ASP A 662 -31.06 -6.28 1.36
C ASP A 662 -30.18 -7.42 1.92
N GLU A 663 -29.51 -7.16 3.04
CA GLU A 663 -28.62 -8.09 3.73
C GLU A 663 -29.34 -9.33 4.27
N HIS A 664 -30.68 -9.30 4.35
CA HIS A 664 -31.52 -10.40 4.77
C HIS A 664 -31.96 -11.29 3.60
N VAL A 665 -31.75 -10.87 2.35
CA VAL A 665 -32.20 -11.58 1.15
C VAL A 665 -31.00 -12.06 0.34
N PRO A 666 -30.64 -13.36 0.43
CA PRO A 666 -29.52 -13.92 -0.32
C PRO A 666 -29.80 -13.93 -1.82
N GLY A 667 -28.74 -13.91 -2.61
CA GLY A 667 -28.79 -13.81 -4.07
C GLY A 667 -27.39 -13.61 -4.65
N GLY A 668 -27.31 -13.17 -5.91
CA GLY A 668 -26.04 -12.77 -6.53
C GLY A 668 -24.99 -13.86 -6.40
N PHE A 669 -23.81 -13.50 -5.88
CA PHE A 669 -22.71 -14.43 -5.68
C PHE A 669 -22.98 -15.49 -4.59
N TYR A 670 -23.95 -15.27 -3.71
CA TYR A 670 -24.28 -16.14 -2.58
C TYR A 670 -25.77 -16.54 -2.60
N PRO A 671 -26.18 -17.46 -3.49
CA PRO A 671 -27.59 -17.87 -3.62
C PRO A 671 -28.24 -18.43 -2.35
N HIS A 672 -27.44 -18.89 -1.38
CA HIS A 672 -27.90 -19.37 -0.06
C HIS A 672 -27.37 -18.54 1.11
N GLY A 673 -26.84 -17.35 0.80
CA GLY A 673 -26.23 -16.43 1.75
C GLY A 673 -24.84 -16.85 2.21
N GLY A 674 -24.13 -15.87 2.77
CA GLY A 674 -22.81 -16.08 3.37
C GLY A 674 -22.86 -16.98 4.62
N ASN A 675 -21.69 -17.47 5.00
CA ASN A 675 -21.42 -18.25 6.19
C ASN A 675 -20.78 -17.40 7.30
N GLY A 676 -20.57 -18.02 8.46
CA GLY A 676 -20.12 -17.34 9.67
C GLY A 676 -21.26 -16.69 10.43
N ARG A 677 -21.01 -16.38 11.70
CA ARG A 677 -22.05 -15.90 12.60
C ARG A 677 -22.71 -14.61 12.11
N ILE A 678 -21.92 -13.62 11.71
CA ILE A 678 -22.43 -12.31 11.27
C ILE A 678 -23.36 -12.45 10.05
N ALA A 679 -22.92 -13.16 9.00
CA ALA A 679 -23.75 -13.32 7.80
C ALA A 679 -25.01 -14.15 8.06
N ARG A 680 -24.91 -15.18 8.92
CA ARG A 680 -26.06 -16.02 9.27
C ARG A 680 -27.07 -15.29 10.16
N GLU A 681 -26.64 -14.44 11.09
CA GLU A 681 -27.53 -13.62 11.92
C GLU A 681 -28.41 -12.69 11.06
N PHE A 682 -27.89 -12.14 9.95
CA PHE A 682 -28.74 -11.36 9.02
C PHE A 682 -29.78 -12.21 8.28
N LEU A 683 -29.61 -13.52 8.13
CA LEU A 683 -30.61 -14.36 7.46
C LEU A 683 -31.74 -14.82 8.41
N GLU A 684 -31.55 -14.65 9.72
CA GLU A 684 -32.59 -14.87 10.70
C GLU A 684 -33.64 -13.75 10.58
N LYS A 685 -34.94 -14.09 10.74
CA LYS A 685 -36.03 -13.15 10.47
C LYS A 685 -35.88 -11.85 11.30
N PRO A 686 -36.04 -10.67 10.68
CA PRO A 686 -35.90 -9.38 11.35
C PRO A 686 -36.93 -9.13 12.46
#